data_AF-A0A812PBX0-F1
#
_entry.id   AF-A0A812PBX0-F1
#
_cell.length_a   1.000
_cell.length_b   1.000
_cell.length_c   1.000
_cell.angle_alpha   90.00
_cell.angle_beta   90.00
_cell.angle_gamma   90.00
#
_symmetry.space_group_name_H-M   'P 1'
#
loop_
_entity.id
_entity.type
_entity.pdbx_description
1 polymer ?
#
loop_
_entity_poly.entity_id
_entity_poly.type
_entity_poly.pdbx_seq_one_letter_code
_entity_poly.pdbx_strand_id
1 'polypeptide(L)'
;GIDFDTGNASPRARILQAIRQHKTSCHPRVRWLKWAKLSCRDRAEKATVTRFNASSAALISQKAHPLAKFEVFRWPRKVGPKSQAISPIAFRPAWVCKTCHATCRVAKLAEEHAATNCPNKAASGLLKTWAHGRLSTLAADRKIFLQGPNSSEAKARGIALFDQAFSFNAASRGVSCGAALRPILVRHSFDLVAMSEAHIPAASRVAFAAEWKRCGWSVVFSAPEEQYCQVCLLSQIPLKQVSVCSQDGAARHAAALLDLKSARGNVPLLAVAVYLQSGKPLVAQAQASDILAGAQSSGRRCLVFGDWNLVQEEGDLAALLQANVVHSCDEAAWGQELPPTGPVCQGSRRRRIDYAVSIGDFRATAVGHVAEDEVGVLSDHRLVHYTFDASAPPALRGPKRRRLLDKDALPTADVLLPALEVQLFHRCLQEGDVDEAWRRLSDLAEDLVCKPAGDAPDLVPRSRAWEPQPRKVRTDFEAEMDKSPGLRALRRLHARLLLCARRPWDSPLLRATGAMAARTRAKVPALGFVRCEDPAALCHVQHLIATLEEDEKQLHLEKWKSLLQCDPARVRSYVKRRADAALVAQQVPDNIAQVKDGWRPAIAVEEQAARWTEVWCKPPGHDPVAIERILAAVPQPRPCSVQFRFSPGVLKAAMQSMHGKAAGADDSTPSEMIHLPWFWWDLASQLWSTIVEVRRVPCISGNKPG
;
A
#
# COMPACT_ATOMS: atom_id res chain seq x y z
N GLY A 1 -28.67 37.51 -42.15
CA GLY A 1 -29.74 36.52 -42.09
C GLY A 1 -30.73 36.90 -41.02
N ILE A 2 -31.60 37.86 -41.36
CA ILE A 2 -32.92 37.96 -40.73
C ILE A 2 -33.76 36.98 -41.56
N ASP A 3 -34.43 36.05 -40.87
CA ASP A 3 -35.42 35.19 -41.49
C ASP A 3 -36.69 36.04 -41.65
N PHE A 4 -37.04 36.38 -42.90
CA PHE A 4 -38.09 37.34 -43.20
C PHE A 4 -39.50 36.77 -43.02
N ASP A 5 -39.64 35.44 -42.90
CA ASP A 5 -40.95 34.79 -42.81
C ASP A 5 -41.48 34.65 -41.38
N THR A 6 -40.62 34.78 -40.35
CA THR A 6 -41.04 34.58 -38.95
C THR A 6 -40.89 35.80 -38.06
N GLY A 7 -40.29 36.90 -38.56
CA GLY A 7 -39.96 38.09 -37.77
C GLY A 7 -39.01 37.82 -36.58
N ASN A 8 -38.57 36.57 -36.40
CA ASN A 8 -37.78 36.13 -35.27
C ASN A 8 -36.31 36.06 -35.66
N ALA A 9 -35.48 36.78 -34.90
CA ALA A 9 -34.05 36.78 -35.09
C ALA A 9 -33.51 35.35 -35.07
N SER A 10 -32.75 34.97 -36.11
CA SER A 10 -32.15 33.64 -36.23
C SER A 10 -31.40 33.25 -34.94
N PRO A 11 -31.29 31.96 -34.60
CA PRO A 11 -30.60 31.51 -33.37
C PRO A 11 -29.21 32.13 -33.19
N ARG A 12 -28.51 32.38 -34.30
CA ARG A 12 -27.20 33.06 -34.33
C ARG A 12 -27.28 34.52 -33.91
N ALA A 13 -28.32 35.25 -34.31
CA ALA A 13 -28.53 36.64 -33.91
C ALA A 13 -28.87 36.76 -32.41
N ARG A 14 -29.68 35.84 -31.87
CA ARG A 14 -29.96 35.75 -30.42
C ARG A 14 -28.70 35.47 -29.60
N ILE A 15 -27.84 34.55 -30.05
CA ILE A 15 -26.56 34.25 -29.39
C ILE A 15 -25.64 35.46 -29.39
N LEU A 16 -25.53 36.17 -30.53
CA LEU A 16 -24.71 37.38 -30.63
C LEU A 16 -25.23 38.51 -29.72
N GLN A 17 -26.56 38.66 -29.60
CA GLN A 17 -27.17 39.61 -28.69
C GLN A 17 -26.90 39.27 -27.22
N ALA A 18 -27.01 37.99 -26.84
CA ALA A 18 -26.68 37.53 -25.49
C ALA A 18 -25.19 37.73 -25.15
N ILE A 19 -24.29 37.50 -26.10
CA ILE A 19 -22.85 37.78 -25.95
C ILE A 19 -22.61 39.28 -25.75
N ARG A 20 -23.29 40.14 -26.53
CA ARG A 20 -23.22 41.60 -26.38
C ARG A 20 -23.74 42.06 -25.02
N GLN A 21 -24.89 41.57 -24.59
CA GLN A 21 -25.45 41.89 -23.27
C GLN A 21 -24.51 41.45 -22.15
N HIS A 22 -23.99 40.22 -22.20
CA HIS A 22 -23.06 39.70 -21.18
C HIS A 22 -21.76 40.51 -21.11
N LYS A 23 -21.15 40.84 -22.25
CA LYS A 23 -19.94 41.68 -22.30
C LYS A 23 -20.24 43.04 -21.67
N THR A 24 -21.32 43.69 -22.08
CA THR A 24 -21.66 45.04 -21.59
C THR A 24 -21.97 45.04 -20.10
N SER A 25 -22.67 44.02 -19.59
CA SER A 25 -23.06 43.95 -18.17
C SER A 25 -21.92 43.50 -17.25
N CYS A 26 -21.11 42.52 -17.67
CA CYS A 26 -20.11 41.88 -16.81
C CYS A 26 -18.69 42.41 -17.05
N HIS A 27 -18.45 43.10 -18.17
CA HIS A 27 -17.14 43.58 -18.60
C HIS A 27 -17.19 45.00 -19.18
N PRO A 28 -17.84 45.96 -18.50
CA PRO A 28 -18.07 47.30 -19.05
C PRO A 28 -16.76 48.01 -19.42
N ARG A 29 -15.68 47.76 -18.67
CA ARG A 29 -14.36 48.38 -18.85
C ARG A 29 -13.42 47.64 -19.81
N VAL A 30 -13.81 46.47 -20.34
CA VAL A 30 -12.95 45.69 -21.26
C VAL A 30 -13.35 46.01 -22.71
N ARG A 31 -12.40 46.49 -23.52
CA ARG A 31 -12.63 46.70 -24.96
C ARG A 31 -12.99 45.38 -25.65
N TRP A 32 -13.89 45.41 -26.63
CA TRP A 32 -14.39 44.22 -27.32
C TRP A 32 -13.29 43.33 -27.88
N LEU A 33 -12.28 43.93 -28.54
CA LEU A 33 -11.14 43.22 -29.10
C LEU A 33 -10.34 42.47 -28.01
N LYS A 34 -10.18 43.09 -26.84
CA LYS A 34 -9.48 42.49 -25.69
C LYS A 34 -10.35 41.41 -25.04
N TRP A 35 -11.65 41.65 -24.90
CA TRP A 35 -12.61 40.69 -24.33
C TRP A 35 -12.71 39.41 -25.16
N ALA A 36 -12.78 39.53 -26.49
CA ALA A 36 -12.81 38.41 -27.41
C ALA A 36 -11.55 37.52 -27.33
N LYS A 37 -10.40 38.11 -26.97
CA LYS A 37 -9.12 37.40 -26.75
C LYS A 37 -8.95 36.82 -25.35
N LEU A 38 -9.81 37.16 -24.38
CA LEU A 38 -9.73 36.60 -23.04
C LEU A 38 -10.23 35.15 -23.04
N SER A 39 -9.57 34.30 -22.26
CA SER A 39 -10.06 32.95 -21.98
C SER A 39 -11.39 32.99 -21.22
N CYS A 40 -12.17 31.89 -21.27
CA CYS A 40 -13.40 31.78 -20.48
C CYS A 40 -13.14 31.98 -18.97
N ARG A 41 -11.97 31.55 -18.47
CA ARG A 41 -11.54 31.74 -17.08
C ARG A 41 -11.34 33.21 -16.74
N ASP A 42 -10.62 33.96 -17.58
CA ASP A 42 -10.35 35.38 -17.35
C ASP A 42 -11.62 36.24 -17.46
N ARG A 43 -12.56 35.82 -18.33
CA ARG A 43 -13.90 36.42 -18.39
C ARG A 43 -14.68 36.10 -17.11
N ALA A 44 -14.68 34.87 -16.61
CA ALA A 44 -15.36 34.54 -15.35
C ALA A 44 -14.79 35.33 -14.16
N GLU A 45 -13.46 35.47 -14.06
CA GLU A 45 -12.80 36.20 -12.98
C GLU A 45 -13.10 37.71 -13.03
N LYS A 46 -12.96 38.34 -14.20
CA LYS A 46 -13.28 39.77 -14.36
C LYS A 46 -14.77 40.08 -14.19
N ALA A 47 -15.65 39.16 -14.60
CA ALA A 47 -17.08 39.28 -14.37
C ALA A 47 -17.40 39.22 -12.86
N THR A 48 -16.73 38.34 -12.13
CA THR A 48 -16.89 38.20 -10.67
C THR A 48 -16.40 39.44 -9.93
N VAL A 49 -15.26 40.00 -10.33
CA VAL A 49 -14.76 41.30 -9.82
C VAL A 49 -15.79 42.41 -10.05
N THR A 50 -16.33 42.49 -11.27
CA THR A 50 -17.30 43.54 -11.65
C THR A 50 -18.60 43.41 -10.87
N ARG A 51 -19.15 42.18 -10.76
CA ARG A 51 -20.36 41.90 -9.98
C ARG A 51 -20.16 42.20 -8.50
N PHE A 52 -19.02 41.80 -7.93
CA PHE A 52 -18.70 42.13 -6.54
C PHE A 52 -18.63 43.65 -6.35
N ASN A 53 -17.91 44.37 -7.20
CA ASN A 53 -17.78 45.82 -7.07
C ASN A 53 -19.14 46.54 -7.22
N ALA A 54 -20.01 46.06 -8.11
CA ALA A 54 -21.37 46.58 -8.26
C ALA A 54 -22.23 46.30 -7.01
N SER A 55 -22.19 45.08 -6.46
CA SER A 55 -22.89 44.73 -5.22
C SER A 55 -22.35 45.49 -4.02
N SER A 56 -21.03 45.65 -3.90
CA SER A 56 -20.39 46.45 -2.86
C SER A 56 -20.76 47.92 -2.98
N ALA A 57 -20.76 48.50 -4.19
CA ALA A 57 -21.17 49.88 -4.40
C ALA A 57 -22.65 50.09 -4.05
N ALA A 58 -23.54 49.18 -4.45
CA ALA A 58 -24.96 49.22 -4.09
C ALA A 58 -25.15 49.16 -2.57
N LEU A 59 -24.45 48.26 -1.88
CA LEU A 59 -24.49 48.15 -0.42
C LEU A 59 -23.90 49.37 0.30
N ILE A 60 -22.81 49.94 -0.23
CA ILE A 60 -22.20 51.17 0.29
C ILE A 60 -23.12 52.37 0.07
N SER A 61 -23.92 52.39 -1.01
CA SER A 61 -24.89 53.45 -1.28
C SER A 61 -26.16 53.36 -0.43
N GLN A 62 -26.54 52.18 0.06
CA GLN A 62 -27.72 51.93 0.91
C GLN A 62 -27.50 52.26 2.41
N LYS A 63 -26.57 53.16 2.75
CA LYS A 63 -26.05 53.37 4.13
C LYS A 63 -27.13 53.38 5.22
N ALA A 64 -27.21 52.31 6.00
CA ALA A 64 -27.57 52.40 7.40
C ALA A 64 -26.36 52.96 8.17
N HIS A 65 -26.56 54.05 8.92
CA HIS A 65 -25.56 54.74 9.74
C HIS A 65 -24.63 53.84 10.61
N PRO A 66 -25.05 52.67 11.16
CA PRO A 66 -24.17 51.83 11.98
C PRO A 66 -23.00 51.14 11.23
N LEU A 67 -23.09 50.92 9.91
CA LEU A 67 -22.06 50.17 9.16
C LEU A 67 -20.86 51.01 8.71
N ALA A 68 -20.85 52.33 8.98
CA ALA A 68 -19.72 53.21 8.65
C ALA A 68 -18.41 52.81 9.37
N LYS A 69 -18.53 52.14 10.52
CA LYS A 69 -17.43 51.57 11.31
C LYS A 69 -16.83 50.30 10.70
N PHE A 70 -17.31 49.85 9.54
CA PHE A 70 -16.84 48.63 8.88
C PHE A 70 -16.25 48.91 7.49
N GLU A 71 -15.34 48.05 7.05
CA GLU A 71 -14.84 47.97 5.69
C GLU A 71 -15.43 46.72 5.00
N VAL A 72 -15.81 46.85 3.72
CA VAL A 72 -16.41 45.75 2.96
C VAL A 72 -15.32 44.99 2.23
N PHE A 73 -15.29 43.66 2.38
CA PHE A 73 -14.34 42.79 1.70
C PHE A 73 -15.03 41.56 1.08
N ARG A 74 -14.23 40.76 0.34
CA ARG A 74 -14.70 39.58 -0.39
C ARG A 74 -14.67 38.35 0.50
N TRP A 75 -15.83 37.75 0.76
CA TRP A 75 -15.92 36.46 1.43
C TRP A 75 -16.21 35.33 0.43
N PRO A 76 -15.37 34.29 0.35
CA PRO A 76 -15.63 33.15 -0.53
C PRO A 76 -16.79 32.30 0.01
N ARG A 77 -17.68 31.89 -0.88
CA ARG A 77 -18.78 30.97 -0.59
C ARG A 77 -18.84 29.89 -1.65
N LYS A 78 -18.88 28.64 -1.21
CA LYS A 78 -19.12 27.49 -2.09
C LYS A 78 -20.53 27.60 -2.67
N VAL A 79 -20.64 27.58 -4.00
CA VAL A 79 -21.94 27.55 -4.67
C VAL A 79 -22.33 26.07 -4.80
N GLY A 80 -23.52 25.72 -4.30
CA GLY A 80 -23.98 24.33 -4.31
C GLY A 80 -24.12 23.77 -5.73
N PRO A 81 -24.21 22.43 -5.88
CA PRO A 81 -24.22 21.74 -7.18
C PRO A 81 -25.38 22.15 -8.12
N LYS A 82 -26.39 22.85 -7.59
CA LYS A 82 -27.56 23.33 -8.36
C LYS A 82 -27.35 24.69 -9.05
N SER A 83 -26.19 25.34 -8.89
CA SER A 83 -25.94 26.66 -9.50
C SER A 83 -25.24 26.53 -10.85
N GLN A 84 -25.77 27.20 -11.88
CA GLN A 84 -25.13 27.31 -13.21
C GLN A 84 -23.88 28.21 -13.22
N ALA A 85 -23.26 28.48 -12.06
CA ALA A 85 -22.06 29.32 -11.98
C ALA A 85 -20.84 28.57 -12.53
N ILE A 86 -20.10 29.23 -13.41
CA ILE A 86 -18.87 28.74 -14.05
C ILE A 86 -17.75 28.47 -13.02
N SER A 87 -17.86 29.03 -11.80
CA SER A 87 -16.93 28.81 -10.69
C SER A 87 -17.66 28.16 -9.51
N PRO A 88 -17.08 27.13 -8.85
CA PRO A 88 -17.64 26.53 -7.64
C PRO A 88 -17.58 27.47 -6.42
N ILE A 89 -16.94 28.64 -6.57
CA ILE A 89 -16.79 29.67 -5.56
C ILE A 89 -17.41 30.96 -6.07
N ALA A 90 -18.41 31.48 -5.36
CA ALA A 90 -18.92 32.83 -5.51
C ALA A 90 -18.40 33.70 -4.37
N PHE A 91 -18.16 34.98 -4.65
CA PHE A 91 -17.76 35.95 -3.64
C PHE A 91 -18.96 36.79 -3.24
N ARG A 92 -19.18 36.92 -1.93
CA ARG A 92 -20.18 37.83 -1.38
C ARG A 92 -19.50 38.95 -0.58
N PRO A 93 -20.12 40.14 -0.54
CA PRO A 93 -19.74 41.18 0.40
C PRO A 93 -19.81 40.67 1.84
N ALA A 94 -18.76 40.92 2.61
CA ALA A 94 -18.68 40.75 4.05
C ALA A 94 -18.08 42.02 4.67
N TRP A 95 -18.18 42.15 6.00
CA TRP A 95 -17.80 43.36 6.72
C TRP A 95 -16.69 43.05 7.71
N VAL A 96 -15.69 43.92 7.81
CA VAL A 96 -14.67 43.86 8.86
C VAL A 96 -14.73 45.16 9.68
N CYS A 97 -14.83 45.03 11.00
CA CYS A 97 -14.90 46.19 11.89
C CYS A 97 -13.57 46.94 11.84
N LYS A 98 -13.58 48.25 11.60
CA LYS A 98 -12.37 49.09 11.57
C LYS A 98 -11.71 49.25 12.94
N THR A 99 -12.44 48.97 14.03
CA THR A 99 -11.96 49.13 15.40
C THR A 99 -11.36 47.84 15.96
N CYS A 100 -12.11 46.73 15.91
CA CYS A 100 -11.66 45.44 16.48
C CYS A 100 -11.39 44.36 15.43
N HIS A 101 -11.45 44.68 14.14
CA HIS A 101 -11.17 43.76 13.03
C HIS A 101 -12.02 42.47 13.01
N ALA A 102 -13.14 42.46 13.74
CA ALA A 102 -14.10 41.37 13.71
C ALA A 102 -14.76 41.26 12.32
N THR A 103 -14.77 40.07 11.74
CA THR A 103 -15.37 39.81 10.43
C THR A 103 -16.81 39.31 10.56
N CYS A 104 -17.75 40.02 9.95
CA CYS A 104 -19.16 39.67 9.89
C CYS A 104 -19.54 39.22 8.48
N ARG A 105 -20.08 38.00 8.35
CA ARG A 105 -20.39 37.38 7.04
C ARG A 105 -21.65 37.92 6.38
N VAL A 106 -22.51 38.62 7.15
CA VAL A 106 -23.76 39.23 6.69
C VAL A 106 -23.95 40.59 7.38
N ALA A 107 -24.68 41.51 6.75
CA ALA A 107 -24.88 42.87 7.24
C ALA A 107 -25.50 42.90 8.65
N LYS A 108 -26.50 42.04 8.90
CA LYS A 108 -27.15 41.89 10.20
C LYS A 108 -26.16 41.65 11.35
N LEU A 109 -25.17 40.78 11.15
CA LEU A 109 -24.13 40.51 12.17
C LEU A 109 -23.21 41.72 12.38
N ALA A 110 -22.96 42.51 11.33
CA ALA A 110 -22.20 43.75 11.46
C ALA A 110 -23.01 44.85 12.18
N GLU A 111 -24.33 44.91 11.98
CA GLU A 111 -25.24 45.79 12.70
C GLU A 111 -25.36 45.41 14.18
N GLU A 112 -25.54 44.13 14.50
CA GLU A 112 -25.53 43.60 15.88
C GLU A 112 -24.19 43.92 16.58
N HIS A 113 -23.08 43.78 15.86
CA HIS A 113 -21.76 44.15 16.37
C HIS A 113 -21.58 45.67 16.54
N ALA A 114 -22.16 46.48 15.66
CA ALA A 114 -22.14 47.95 15.79
C ALA A 114 -22.99 48.41 16.99
N ALA A 115 -24.15 47.78 17.22
CA ALA A 115 -25.07 48.08 18.32
C ALA A 115 -24.48 47.76 19.70
N THR A 116 -23.63 46.74 19.79
CA THR A 116 -22.90 46.35 21.01
C THR A 116 -21.63 47.16 21.26
N ASN A 117 -21.40 48.23 20.49
CA ASN A 117 -20.26 49.13 20.60
C ASN A 117 -18.87 48.45 20.53
N CYS A 118 -18.76 47.35 19.77
CA CYS A 118 -17.56 46.49 19.65
C CYS A 118 -17.10 45.97 21.03
N PRO A 119 -17.68 44.87 21.53
CA PRO A 119 -17.38 44.33 22.86
C PRO A 119 -15.92 43.85 23.02
N ASN A 120 -15.20 43.63 21.91
CA ASN A 120 -13.80 43.21 21.88
C ASN A 120 -12.85 44.37 21.57
N LYS A 121 -13.06 45.55 22.18
CA LYS A 121 -12.20 46.73 22.03
C LYS A 121 -10.86 46.49 22.77
N ALA A 122 -10.03 45.57 22.28
CA ALA A 122 -8.77 45.23 22.93
C ALA A 122 -7.70 46.31 22.66
N ALA A 123 -6.79 46.46 23.63
CA ALA A 123 -5.70 47.43 23.63
C ALA A 123 -4.91 47.44 22.31
N SER A 124 -4.62 48.64 21.82
CA SER A 124 -3.96 48.87 20.53
C SER A 124 -2.59 48.18 20.47
N GLY A 125 -2.43 47.21 19.57
CA GLY A 125 -1.14 46.57 19.26
C GLY A 125 -1.23 45.08 18.92
N LEU A 126 -1.86 44.29 19.78
CA LEU A 126 -1.94 42.82 19.67
C LEU A 126 -2.85 42.31 18.54
N LEU A 127 -3.88 43.09 18.18
CA LEU A 127 -4.86 42.70 17.16
C LEU A 127 -4.33 42.82 15.72
N LYS A 128 -3.35 43.70 15.44
CA LYS A 128 -2.78 43.84 14.10
C LYS A 128 -2.01 42.58 13.70
N THR A 129 -1.22 42.02 14.62
CA THR A 129 -0.46 40.77 14.45
C THR A 129 -1.40 39.57 14.34
N TRP A 130 -2.45 39.52 15.16
CA TRP A 130 -3.42 38.42 15.12
C TRP A 130 -4.30 38.47 13.85
N ALA A 131 -4.71 39.66 13.40
CA ALA A 131 -5.45 39.84 12.15
C ALA A 131 -4.57 39.58 10.92
N HIS A 132 -3.30 40.00 10.92
CA HIS A 132 -2.33 39.62 9.88
C HIS A 132 -2.09 38.10 9.88
N GLY A 133 -1.97 37.50 11.06
CA GLY A 133 -1.86 36.04 11.21
C GLY A 133 -3.07 35.34 10.63
N ARG A 134 -4.29 35.79 10.95
CA ARG A 134 -5.54 35.20 10.46
C ARG A 134 -5.79 35.47 8.98
N LEU A 135 -5.40 36.64 8.45
CA LEU A 135 -5.41 36.93 7.01
C LEU A 135 -4.33 36.14 6.27
N SER A 136 -3.18 35.88 6.90
CA SER A 136 -2.12 35.00 6.38
C SER A 136 -2.57 33.54 6.38
N THR A 137 -3.26 33.08 7.44
CA THR A 137 -3.91 31.77 7.48
C THR A 137 -5.00 31.68 6.43
N LEU A 138 -5.84 32.71 6.25
CA LEU A 138 -6.85 32.73 5.19
C LEU A 138 -6.24 32.86 3.79
N ALA A 139 -5.04 33.44 3.65
CA ALA A 139 -4.27 33.49 2.40
C ALA A 139 -3.57 32.15 2.11
N ALA A 140 -3.11 31.44 3.15
CA ALA A 140 -2.60 30.08 3.09
C ALA A 140 -3.73 29.09 2.80
N ASP A 141 -4.89 29.25 3.42
CA ASP A 141 -6.12 28.52 3.10
C ASP A 141 -6.56 28.85 1.68
N ARG A 142 -6.49 30.11 1.24
CA ARG A 142 -6.70 30.48 -0.17
C ARG A 142 -5.71 29.76 -1.08
N LYS A 143 -4.45 29.60 -0.68
CA LYS A 143 -3.44 28.84 -1.43
C LYS A 143 -3.82 27.36 -1.46
N ILE A 144 -4.22 26.75 -0.34
CA ILE A 144 -4.69 25.36 -0.22
C ILE A 144 -6.02 25.12 -0.97
N PHE A 145 -6.93 26.09 -1.02
CA PHE A 145 -8.20 25.99 -1.74
C PHE A 145 -8.04 26.22 -3.25
N LEU A 146 -7.06 27.04 -3.67
CA LEU A 146 -6.69 27.25 -5.08
C LEU A 146 -5.74 26.16 -5.60
N GLN A 147 -4.91 25.58 -4.72
CA GLN A 147 -3.99 24.46 -4.98
C GLN A 147 -4.58 23.10 -4.60
N GLY A 148 -5.83 23.07 -4.10
CA GLY A 148 -6.52 21.86 -3.69
C GLY A 148 -6.58 20.81 -4.80
N PRO A 149 -7.14 19.62 -4.56
CA PRO A 149 -6.98 18.40 -5.38
C PRO A 149 -7.33 18.49 -6.89
N ASN A 150 -7.74 19.66 -7.38
CA ASN A 150 -8.00 19.99 -8.77
C ASN A 150 -6.97 20.95 -9.41
N SER A 151 -5.88 21.33 -8.75
CA SER A 151 -4.80 22.13 -9.36
C SER A 151 -4.08 21.33 -10.44
N SER A 152 -3.51 22.00 -11.46
CA SER A 152 -2.76 21.31 -12.53
C SER A 152 -1.50 20.59 -12.02
N GLU A 153 -0.97 20.98 -10.86
CA GLU A 153 0.10 20.28 -10.13
C GLU A 153 -0.41 19.05 -9.37
N ALA A 154 -1.57 19.14 -8.70
CA ALA A 154 -2.24 17.97 -8.10
C ALA A 154 -2.76 16.98 -9.17
N LYS A 155 -3.14 17.49 -10.35
CA LYS A 155 -3.43 16.71 -11.56
C LYS A 155 -2.16 16.28 -12.31
N ALA A 156 -0.98 16.79 -11.97
CA ALA A 156 0.31 16.26 -12.43
C ALA A 156 0.86 15.21 -11.43
N ARG A 157 0.39 15.24 -10.19
CA ARG A 157 0.57 14.20 -9.17
C ARG A 157 -0.63 13.25 -9.06
N GLY A 158 -1.61 13.36 -9.97
CA GLY A 158 -2.81 12.52 -10.00
C GLY A 158 -2.50 11.06 -10.38
N ILE A 159 -1.29 10.81 -10.89
CA ILE A 159 -0.64 9.52 -10.82
C ILE A 159 -0.06 9.45 -9.41
N ALA A 160 -0.87 9.02 -8.44
CA ALA A 160 -0.40 8.75 -7.08
C ALA A 160 0.62 7.60 -7.14
N LEU A 161 1.87 7.95 -7.42
CA LEU A 161 3.02 7.14 -7.09
C LEU A 161 3.14 7.22 -5.57
N PHE A 162 3.18 6.06 -4.94
CA PHE A 162 3.48 5.98 -3.52
C PHE A 162 4.97 6.19 -3.39
N ASP A 163 5.34 7.31 -2.77
CA ASP A 163 6.73 7.70 -2.68
C ASP A 163 7.22 7.54 -1.25
N GLN A 164 6.42 7.85 -0.22
CA GLN A 164 6.90 7.82 1.17
C GLN A 164 5.94 7.20 2.19
N ALA A 165 6.47 6.27 2.99
CA ALA A 165 5.84 5.69 4.17
C ALA A 165 6.51 6.17 5.45
N PHE A 166 5.73 6.34 6.51
CA PHE A 166 6.16 7.04 7.71
C PHE A 166 5.69 6.31 9.00
N SER A 167 6.58 6.06 9.98
CA SER A 167 6.24 5.48 11.30
C SER A 167 6.37 6.50 12.45
N PHE A 168 5.29 6.68 13.22
CA PHE A 168 5.15 7.65 14.30
C PHE A 168 4.64 7.00 15.58
N ASN A 169 5.33 7.15 16.71
CA ASN A 169 4.72 6.87 18.02
C ASN A 169 4.15 8.17 18.60
N ALA A 170 2.86 8.21 18.93
CA ALA A 170 2.18 9.42 19.42
C ALA A 170 2.29 9.63 20.94
N ALA A 171 3.02 8.79 21.68
CA ALA A 171 3.26 8.88 23.12
C ALA A 171 1.96 9.04 23.92
N SER A 172 0.92 8.29 23.56
CA SER A 172 -0.43 8.34 24.15
C SER A 172 -1.17 9.68 24.04
N ARG A 173 -0.69 10.62 23.22
CA ARG A 173 -1.31 11.96 23.05
C ARG A 173 -2.55 11.95 22.15
N GLY A 174 -2.73 10.87 21.40
CA GLY A 174 -3.89 10.58 20.55
C GLY A 174 -4.48 11.75 19.77
N VAL A 175 -5.74 12.11 20.03
CA VAL A 175 -6.48 13.12 19.23
C VAL A 175 -5.79 14.49 19.23
N SER A 176 -5.03 14.82 20.28
CA SER A 176 -4.40 16.14 20.45
C SER A 176 -3.23 16.39 19.49
N CYS A 177 -2.57 15.35 18.97
CA CYS A 177 -1.43 15.52 18.06
C CYS A 177 -1.86 15.80 16.61
N GLY A 178 -3.10 15.49 16.22
CA GLY A 178 -3.53 15.54 14.80
C GLY A 178 -3.49 16.93 14.16
N ALA A 179 -3.68 18.01 14.93
CA ALA A 179 -3.54 19.38 14.42
C ALA A 179 -2.07 19.77 14.17
N ALA A 180 -1.15 19.28 15.01
CA ALA A 180 0.27 19.57 14.91
C ALA A 180 1.02 18.61 13.96
N LEU A 181 0.51 17.39 13.78
CA LEU A 181 1.06 16.40 12.86
C LEU A 181 0.79 16.78 11.40
N ARG A 182 -0.39 17.33 11.09
CA ARG A 182 -0.79 17.70 9.72
C ARG A 182 0.23 18.58 8.98
N PRO A 183 0.76 19.68 9.54
CA PRO A 183 1.81 20.48 8.91
C PRO A 183 3.07 19.67 8.55
N ILE A 184 3.47 18.73 9.40
CA ILE A 184 4.64 17.86 9.19
C ILE A 184 4.38 16.92 8.01
N LEU A 185 3.20 16.27 7.99
CA LEU A 185 2.81 15.38 6.88
C LEU A 185 2.79 16.11 5.53
N VAL A 186 2.29 17.34 5.50
CA VAL A 186 2.22 18.15 4.28
C VAL A 186 3.62 18.64 3.87
N ARG A 187 4.46 19.05 4.83
CA ARG A 187 5.82 19.54 4.56
C ARG A 187 6.70 18.46 3.94
N HIS A 188 6.67 17.27 4.53
CA HIS A 188 7.51 16.14 4.10
C HIS A 188 6.85 15.29 3.00
N SER A 189 5.60 15.60 2.62
CA SER A 189 4.86 14.92 1.55
C SER A 189 4.67 13.42 1.79
N PHE A 190 4.36 13.01 3.02
CA PHE A 190 4.11 11.60 3.33
C PHE A 190 2.78 11.12 2.72
N ASP A 191 2.78 9.90 2.18
CA ASP A 191 1.60 9.28 1.55
C ASP A 191 0.88 8.30 2.48
N LEU A 192 1.65 7.65 3.36
CA LEU A 192 1.18 6.60 4.25
C LEU A 192 1.86 6.72 5.60
N VAL A 193 1.09 6.63 6.68
CA VAL A 193 1.56 6.87 8.05
C VAL A 193 1.03 5.79 8.98
N ALA A 194 1.94 5.07 9.64
CA ALA A 194 1.63 4.25 10.81
C ALA A 194 1.77 5.12 12.05
N MET A 195 0.71 5.19 12.85
CA MET A 195 0.71 5.87 14.13
C MET A 195 0.49 4.85 15.25
N SER A 196 1.54 4.59 16.01
CA SER A 196 1.60 3.81 17.25
C SER A 196 1.23 4.69 18.45
N GLU A 197 0.81 4.07 19.56
CA GLU A 197 0.25 4.76 20.74
C GLU A 197 -0.77 5.85 20.38
N ALA A 198 -1.56 5.56 19.35
CA ALA A 198 -2.60 6.47 18.89
C ALA A 198 -3.61 6.76 20.01
N HIS A 199 -3.80 5.84 20.95
CA HIS A 199 -4.64 5.99 22.14
C HIS A 199 -5.98 6.69 21.83
N ILE A 200 -6.61 6.30 20.71
CA ILE A 200 -7.84 6.92 20.23
C ILE A 200 -8.99 6.21 20.92
N PRO A 201 -9.82 6.91 21.73
CA PRO A 201 -10.98 6.27 22.33
C PRO A 201 -11.87 5.66 21.24
N ALA A 202 -12.28 4.41 21.40
CA ALA A 202 -13.09 3.68 20.42
C ALA A 202 -14.39 4.43 20.08
N ALA A 203 -14.93 5.18 21.06
CA ALA A 203 -16.09 6.04 20.88
C ALA A 203 -15.84 7.25 19.95
N SER A 204 -14.59 7.70 19.81
CA SER A 204 -14.18 8.91 19.08
C SER A 204 -13.62 8.65 17.67
N ARG A 205 -13.28 7.40 17.33
CA ARG A 205 -12.66 7.00 16.05
C ARG A 205 -13.39 7.52 14.80
N VAL A 206 -14.72 7.58 14.84
CA VAL A 206 -15.55 8.05 13.71
C VAL A 206 -15.36 9.55 13.48
N ALA A 207 -15.34 10.33 14.57
CA ALA A 207 -15.12 11.76 14.51
C ALA A 207 -13.69 12.05 14.04
N PHE A 208 -12.71 11.28 14.54
CA PHE A 208 -11.31 11.36 14.13
C PHE A 208 -11.15 11.07 12.63
N ALA A 209 -11.66 9.94 12.12
CA ALA A 209 -11.61 9.60 10.71
C ALA A 209 -12.31 10.65 9.82
N ALA A 210 -13.43 11.20 10.27
CA ALA A 210 -14.15 12.24 9.54
C ALA A 210 -13.35 13.56 9.47
N GLU A 211 -12.61 13.92 10.51
CA GLU A 211 -11.72 15.08 10.52
C GLU A 211 -10.57 14.92 9.52
N TRP A 212 -9.89 13.77 9.56
CA TRP A 212 -8.80 13.46 8.63
C TRP A 212 -9.28 13.35 7.18
N LYS A 213 -10.46 12.76 6.95
CA LYS A 213 -11.08 12.69 5.62
C LYS A 213 -11.39 14.07 5.05
N ARG A 214 -11.81 15.03 5.88
CA ARG A 214 -11.99 16.43 5.46
C ARG A 214 -10.67 17.09 5.03
N CYS A 215 -9.55 16.59 5.53
CA CYS A 215 -8.20 17.04 5.17
C CYS A 215 -7.59 16.25 4.01
N GLY A 216 -8.34 15.32 3.40
CA GLY A 216 -7.86 14.49 2.28
C GLY A 216 -7.19 13.18 2.68
N TRP A 217 -7.29 12.77 3.95
CA TRP A 217 -6.66 11.56 4.47
C TRP A 217 -7.69 10.47 4.83
N SER A 218 -7.45 9.25 4.40
CA SER A 218 -8.16 8.05 4.86
C SER A 218 -7.51 7.52 6.13
N VAL A 219 -8.30 6.94 7.03
CA VAL A 219 -7.81 6.41 8.30
C VAL A 219 -8.39 5.03 8.54
N VAL A 220 -7.53 4.12 9.00
CA VAL A 220 -7.87 2.76 9.44
C VAL A 220 -7.33 2.56 10.86
N PHE A 221 -8.05 1.83 11.70
CA PHE A 221 -7.71 1.66 13.12
C PHE A 221 -7.51 0.19 13.48
N SER A 222 -6.72 -0.07 14.51
CA SER A 222 -6.65 -1.38 15.14
C SER A 222 -7.93 -1.72 15.89
N ALA A 223 -8.11 -3.02 16.21
CA ALA A 223 -9.14 -3.41 17.16
C ALA A 223 -8.89 -2.74 18.52
N PRO A 224 -9.94 -2.28 19.21
CA PRO A 224 -9.77 -1.58 20.47
C PRO A 224 -9.33 -2.54 21.58
N GLU A 225 -8.38 -2.10 22.38
CA GLU A 225 -7.91 -2.75 23.61
C GLU A 225 -8.17 -1.80 24.77
N GLU A 226 -8.84 -2.29 25.81
CA GLU A 226 -9.24 -1.46 26.96
C GLU A 226 -9.98 -0.17 26.56
N GLN A 227 -10.82 -0.25 25.50
CA GLN A 227 -11.58 0.86 24.89
C GLN A 227 -10.79 1.84 24.03
N TYR A 228 -9.50 1.61 23.76
CA TYR A 228 -8.66 2.47 22.93
C TYR A 228 -8.12 1.73 21.71
N CYS A 229 -8.15 2.38 20.55
CA CYS A 229 -7.40 1.95 19.38
C CYS A 229 -5.94 2.39 19.56
N GLN A 230 -5.04 1.42 19.72
CA GLN A 230 -3.62 1.66 19.97
C GLN A 230 -2.85 2.02 18.70
N VAL A 231 -3.33 1.58 17.53
CA VAL A 231 -2.69 1.82 16.24
C VAL A 231 -3.69 2.42 15.27
N CYS A 232 -3.23 3.36 14.45
CA CYS A 232 -3.96 3.75 13.25
C CYS A 232 -3.04 3.91 12.04
N LEU A 233 -3.59 3.67 10.86
CA LEU A 233 -2.95 3.85 9.58
C LEU A 233 -3.63 5.01 8.85
N LEU A 234 -2.88 6.06 8.53
CA LEU A 234 -3.35 7.22 7.76
C LEU A 234 -2.80 7.14 6.35
N SER A 235 -3.58 7.50 5.34
CA SER A 235 -3.06 7.63 3.97
C SER A 235 -3.79 8.68 3.15
N GLN A 236 -3.06 9.36 2.27
CA GLN A 236 -3.66 10.17 1.21
C GLN A 236 -4.27 9.29 0.11
N ILE A 237 -3.81 8.03 0.01
CA ILE A 237 -4.36 7.02 -0.89
C ILE A 237 -5.59 6.40 -0.22
N PRO A 238 -6.69 6.19 -0.95
CA PRO A 238 -7.86 5.48 -0.47
C PRO A 238 -7.53 4.11 0.16
N LEU A 239 -7.84 3.95 1.45
CA LEU A 239 -7.59 2.71 2.20
C LEU A 239 -8.84 1.83 2.24
N LYS A 240 -8.67 0.52 2.00
CA LYS A 240 -9.66 -0.51 2.33
C LYS A 240 -9.15 -1.33 3.52
N GLN A 241 -9.73 -1.12 4.70
CA GLN A 241 -9.37 -1.83 5.92
C GLN A 241 -9.53 -3.36 5.77
N VAL A 242 -8.52 -4.11 6.22
CA VAL A 242 -8.45 -5.58 6.19
C VAL A 242 -7.92 -6.11 7.52
N SER A 243 -8.19 -7.37 7.82
CA SER A 243 -7.58 -8.09 8.94
C SER A 243 -6.52 -9.04 8.41
N VAL A 244 -5.31 -8.98 8.98
CA VAL A 244 -4.19 -9.86 8.65
C VAL A 244 -3.98 -10.97 9.67
N CYS A 245 -4.43 -10.79 10.91
CA CYS A 245 -4.36 -11.83 11.93
C CYS A 245 -5.60 -11.85 12.84
N SER A 246 -5.87 -13.01 13.44
CA SER A 246 -7.05 -13.27 14.29
C SER A 246 -6.71 -13.67 15.73
N GLN A 247 -5.44 -13.74 16.09
CA GLN A 247 -4.97 -14.22 17.39
C GLN A 247 -4.23 -13.10 18.14
N ASP A 248 -2.94 -13.29 18.45
CA ASP A 248 -2.19 -12.47 19.39
C ASP A 248 -1.99 -11.02 18.90
N GLY A 249 -1.94 -10.80 17.59
CA GLY A 249 -1.71 -9.48 17.00
C GLY A 249 -2.96 -8.62 16.78
N ALA A 250 -4.18 -9.13 17.05
CA ALA A 250 -5.43 -8.53 16.53
C ALA A 250 -5.69 -7.06 16.94
N ALA A 251 -5.30 -6.66 18.15
CA ALA A 251 -5.44 -5.28 18.65
C ALA A 251 -4.20 -4.39 18.42
N ARG A 252 -3.10 -5.00 18.00
CA ARG A 252 -1.76 -4.39 17.90
C ARG A 252 -1.35 -4.04 16.48
N HIS A 253 -2.28 -4.11 15.53
CA HIS A 253 -2.06 -3.69 14.16
C HIS A 253 -3.28 -3.00 13.55
N ALA A 254 -3.05 -2.15 12.54
CA ALA A 254 -4.06 -1.62 11.65
C ALA A 254 -3.64 -1.92 10.20
N ALA A 255 -4.42 -2.73 9.48
CA ALA A 255 -4.07 -3.14 8.12
C ALA A 255 -5.08 -2.63 7.09
N ALA A 256 -4.57 -2.26 5.91
CA ALA A 256 -5.37 -1.83 4.78
C ALA A 256 -4.75 -2.25 3.46
N LEU A 257 -5.60 -2.54 2.48
CA LEU A 257 -5.22 -2.59 1.08
C LEU A 257 -5.32 -1.21 0.46
N LEU A 258 -4.31 -0.87 -0.33
CA LEU A 258 -4.29 0.31 -1.17
C LEU A 258 -3.76 -0.06 -2.56
N ASP A 259 -4.30 0.58 -3.59
CA ASP A 259 -3.87 0.36 -4.96
C ASP A 259 -2.74 1.32 -5.30
N LEU A 260 -1.52 0.79 -5.43
CA LEU A 260 -0.39 1.53 -5.98
C LEU A 260 -0.55 1.64 -7.48
N LYS A 261 -0.44 2.85 -8.02
CA LYS A 261 -0.31 3.01 -9.47
C LYS A 261 1.13 2.71 -9.86
N SER A 262 1.33 1.68 -10.69
CA SER A 262 2.63 1.36 -11.29
C SER A 262 2.56 1.50 -12.81
N ALA A 263 3.72 1.59 -13.47
CA ALA A 263 3.82 1.63 -14.93
C ALA A 263 3.18 0.42 -15.63
N ARG A 264 3.02 -0.71 -14.92
CA ARG A 264 2.40 -1.96 -15.43
C ARG A 264 0.94 -2.15 -15.03
N GLY A 265 0.31 -1.13 -14.42
CA GLY A 265 -1.06 -1.19 -13.89
C GLY A 265 -1.12 -1.01 -12.37
N ASN A 266 -2.31 -1.19 -11.80
CA ASN A 266 -2.50 -1.04 -10.36
C ASN A 266 -2.02 -2.28 -9.62
N VAL A 267 -1.13 -2.08 -8.66
CA VAL A 267 -0.58 -3.14 -7.82
C VAL A 267 -1.14 -2.97 -6.40
N PRO A 268 -1.97 -3.89 -5.92
CA PRO A 268 -2.48 -3.82 -4.56
C PRO A 268 -1.34 -4.06 -3.55
N LEU A 269 -1.07 -3.08 -2.70
CA LEU A 269 -0.15 -3.16 -1.57
C LEU A 269 -0.96 -3.37 -0.28
N LEU A 270 -0.55 -4.36 0.50
CA LEU A 270 -1.00 -4.53 1.87
C LEU A 270 -0.13 -3.69 2.81
N ALA A 271 -0.67 -2.61 3.35
CA ALA A 271 -0.02 -1.82 4.38
C ALA A 271 -0.49 -2.27 5.77
N VAL A 272 0.43 -2.52 6.68
CA VAL A 272 0.16 -2.93 8.06
C VAL A 272 0.93 -2.02 9.01
N ALA A 273 0.21 -1.18 9.74
CA ALA A 273 0.76 -0.42 10.85
C ALA A 273 0.82 -1.30 12.09
N VAL A 274 1.92 -1.29 12.86
CA VAL A 274 2.09 -2.14 14.07
C VAL A 274 2.50 -1.35 15.31
N TYR A 275 2.04 -1.80 16.48
CA TYR A 275 2.54 -1.38 17.79
C TYR A 275 2.56 -2.60 18.71
N LEU A 276 3.73 -3.24 18.82
CA LEU A 276 3.85 -4.50 19.56
C LEU A 276 4.03 -4.28 21.05
N GLN A 277 3.87 -5.34 21.84
CA GLN A 277 3.85 -5.25 23.29
C GLN A 277 5.18 -4.74 23.89
N SER A 278 5.16 -3.55 24.51
CA SER A 278 6.30 -3.03 25.26
C SER A 278 6.57 -3.84 26.54
N GLY A 279 7.86 -3.98 26.87
CA GLY A 279 8.34 -4.65 28.10
C GLY A 279 8.11 -6.17 28.16
N LYS A 280 7.52 -6.78 27.12
CA LYS A 280 7.25 -8.24 27.07
C LYS A 280 7.73 -8.82 25.72
N PRO A 281 9.05 -9.06 25.54
CA PRO A 281 9.62 -9.41 24.25
C PRO A 281 9.04 -10.69 23.65
N LEU A 282 8.74 -11.71 24.46
CA LEU A 282 8.10 -12.95 23.97
C LEU A 282 6.69 -12.72 23.42
N VAL A 283 5.93 -11.81 24.02
CA VAL A 283 4.57 -11.46 23.54
C VAL A 283 4.68 -10.63 22.26
N ALA A 284 5.60 -9.66 22.21
CA ALA A 284 5.87 -8.90 21.00
C ALA A 284 6.33 -9.81 19.85
N GLN A 285 7.15 -10.83 20.14
CA GLN A 285 7.59 -11.81 19.14
C GLN A 285 6.41 -12.63 18.61
N ALA A 286 5.56 -13.18 19.47
CA ALA A 286 4.37 -13.91 19.05
C ALA A 286 3.44 -13.04 18.17
N GLN A 287 3.24 -11.76 18.55
CA GLN A 287 2.48 -10.80 17.76
C GLN A 287 3.11 -10.52 16.39
N ALA A 288 4.43 -10.33 16.34
CA ALA A 288 5.17 -10.14 15.11
C ALA A 288 4.99 -11.36 14.18
N SER A 289 5.15 -12.57 14.71
CA SER A 289 5.01 -13.82 13.95
C SER A 289 3.60 -14.01 13.40
N ASP A 290 2.57 -13.75 14.20
CA ASP A 290 1.16 -13.82 13.79
C ASP A 290 0.85 -12.83 12.65
N ILE A 291 1.30 -11.57 12.79
CA ILE A 291 1.11 -10.52 11.78
C ILE A 291 1.88 -10.86 10.49
N LEU A 292 3.13 -11.28 10.58
CA LEU A 292 3.97 -11.60 9.42
C LEU A 292 3.49 -12.85 8.70
N ALA A 293 3.08 -13.90 9.42
CA ALA A 293 2.49 -15.09 8.83
C ALA A 293 1.18 -14.76 8.10
N GLY A 294 0.32 -13.94 8.73
CA GLY A 294 -0.90 -13.42 8.13
C GLY A 294 -0.64 -12.62 6.84
N ALA A 295 0.31 -11.67 6.90
CA ALA A 295 0.72 -10.88 5.75
C ALA A 295 1.32 -11.74 4.63
N GLN A 296 2.18 -12.72 4.95
CA GLN A 296 2.77 -13.64 3.99
C GLN A 296 1.72 -14.53 3.31
N SER A 297 0.77 -15.06 4.09
CA SER A 297 -0.31 -15.91 3.60
C SER A 297 -1.22 -15.22 2.59
N SER A 298 -1.29 -13.88 2.62
CA SER A 298 -2.01 -13.08 1.63
C SER A 298 -1.45 -13.23 0.21
N GLY A 299 -0.16 -13.57 0.08
CA GLY A 299 0.54 -13.67 -1.20
C GLY A 299 0.73 -12.33 -1.92
N ARG A 300 0.47 -11.20 -1.25
CA ARG A 300 0.56 -9.84 -1.81
C ARG A 300 1.89 -9.18 -1.45
N ARG A 301 2.22 -8.10 -2.17
CA ARG A 301 3.24 -7.14 -1.71
C ARG A 301 2.75 -6.55 -0.40
N CYS A 302 3.61 -6.57 0.61
CA CYS A 302 3.25 -6.06 1.93
C CYS A 302 4.33 -5.13 2.45
N LEU A 303 3.87 -4.07 3.12
CA LEU A 303 4.69 -3.19 3.94
C LEU A 303 4.15 -3.27 5.37
N VAL A 304 4.98 -3.74 6.29
CA VAL A 304 4.67 -3.78 7.73
C VAL A 304 5.61 -2.81 8.42
N PHE A 305 5.08 -1.81 9.11
CA PHE A 305 5.87 -0.70 9.63
C PHE A 305 5.19 -0.07 10.84
N GLY A 306 5.98 0.45 11.78
CA GLY A 306 5.44 0.88 13.06
C GLY A 306 6.48 0.80 14.16
N ASP A 307 6.01 0.70 15.39
CA ASP A 307 6.83 0.46 16.57
C ASP A 307 6.77 -1.02 16.94
N TRP A 308 7.88 -1.72 16.71
CA TRP A 308 7.99 -3.15 16.91
C TRP A 308 8.30 -3.52 18.35
N ASN A 309 8.74 -2.58 19.20
CA ASN A 309 9.30 -2.86 20.54
C ASN A 309 10.42 -3.93 20.59
N LEU A 310 10.86 -4.41 19.43
CA LEU A 310 11.86 -5.43 19.16
C LEU A 310 12.88 -4.86 18.18
N VAL A 311 14.14 -5.25 18.27
CA VAL A 311 15.12 -4.95 17.20
C VAL A 311 15.05 -6.01 16.11
N GLN A 312 15.63 -5.75 14.94
CA GLN A 312 15.55 -6.67 13.79
C GLN A 312 16.32 -7.98 14.02
N GLU A 313 17.24 -7.99 14.98
CA GLU A 313 18.05 -9.14 15.37
C GLU A 313 17.36 -10.06 16.40
N GLU A 314 16.15 -9.70 16.84
CA GLU A 314 15.41 -10.45 17.86
C GLU A 314 14.33 -11.37 17.24
N GLY A 315 14.29 -12.61 17.74
CA GLY A 315 13.18 -13.53 17.54
C GLY A 315 12.96 -14.02 16.10
N ASP A 316 11.71 -14.36 15.80
CA ASP A 316 11.31 -14.96 14.51
C ASP A 316 11.49 -13.98 13.34
N LEU A 317 11.43 -12.67 13.61
CA LEU A 317 11.68 -11.66 12.59
C LEU A 317 13.11 -11.77 12.04
N ALA A 318 14.11 -11.97 12.90
CA ALA A 318 15.49 -12.16 12.48
C ALA A 318 15.64 -13.39 11.57
N ALA A 319 14.98 -14.50 11.92
CA ALA A 319 14.97 -15.71 11.10
C ALA A 319 14.29 -15.50 9.73
N LEU A 320 13.18 -14.74 9.69
CA LEU A 320 12.48 -14.41 8.45
C LEU A 320 13.29 -13.47 7.54
N LEU A 321 14.02 -12.52 8.12
CA LEU A 321 14.95 -11.64 7.41
C LEU A 321 16.11 -12.45 6.82
N GLN A 322 16.71 -13.34 7.61
CA GLN A 322 17.79 -14.22 7.17
C GLN A 322 17.35 -15.18 6.06
N ALA A 323 16.11 -15.69 6.14
CA ALA A 323 15.53 -16.56 5.14
C ALA A 323 15.03 -15.82 3.88
N ASN A 324 15.22 -14.49 3.79
CA ASN A 324 14.70 -13.64 2.71
C ASN A 324 13.19 -13.80 2.48
N VAL A 325 12.45 -14.17 3.53
CA VAL A 325 10.99 -14.25 3.49
C VAL A 325 10.40 -12.85 3.66
N VAL A 326 11.02 -12.05 4.51
CA VAL A 326 10.76 -10.62 4.70
C VAL A 326 12.07 -9.87 4.52
N HIS A 327 12.00 -8.58 4.21
CA HIS A 327 13.20 -7.79 3.91
C HIS A 327 13.14 -6.48 4.67
N SER A 328 14.25 -6.10 5.28
CA SER A 328 14.31 -4.87 6.05
C SER A 328 14.29 -3.66 5.12
N CYS A 329 13.49 -2.65 5.45
CA CYS A 329 13.52 -1.40 4.71
C CYS A 329 14.74 -0.53 5.11
N ASP A 330 15.41 -0.85 6.22
CA ASP A 330 16.64 -0.18 6.64
C ASP A 330 17.84 -0.51 5.75
N GLU A 331 17.79 -1.63 5.01
CA GLU A 331 18.79 -1.99 4.00
C GLU A 331 18.96 -0.91 2.92
N ALA A 332 17.98 -0.01 2.76
CA ALA A 332 18.06 1.14 1.87
C ALA A 332 19.16 2.14 2.26
N ALA A 333 19.63 2.13 3.51
CA ALA A 333 20.80 2.89 3.96
C ALA A 333 22.04 2.00 4.09
N TRP A 334 22.27 1.14 3.09
CA TRP A 334 23.41 0.22 3.05
C TRP A 334 24.73 0.93 3.39
N GLY A 335 25.43 0.43 4.41
CA GLY A 335 26.72 0.96 4.86
C GLY A 335 26.63 2.21 5.75
N GLN A 336 25.44 2.65 6.14
CA GLN A 336 25.24 3.75 7.09
C GLN A 336 24.72 3.22 8.43
N GLU A 337 25.28 3.71 9.52
CA GLU A 337 24.75 3.44 10.85
C GLU A 337 23.48 4.28 11.06
N LEU A 338 22.34 3.61 11.15
CA LEU A 338 21.06 4.27 11.38
C LEU A 338 20.86 4.54 12.86
N PRO A 339 20.37 5.73 13.23
CA PRO A 339 20.21 6.07 14.63
C PRO A 339 19.11 5.25 15.33
N PRO A 340 19.22 5.06 16.66
CA PRO A 340 18.15 4.50 17.47
C PRO A 340 16.92 5.40 17.48
N THR A 341 15.75 4.78 17.63
CA THR A 341 14.45 5.44 17.39
C THR A 341 13.54 5.46 18.62
N GLY A 342 13.76 4.57 19.58
CA GLY A 342 12.95 4.49 20.80
C GLY A 342 13.08 5.72 21.71
N PRO A 343 12.45 5.68 22.89
CA PRO A 343 12.45 6.81 23.81
C PRO A 343 13.85 7.11 24.37
N VAL A 344 14.04 8.35 24.83
CA VAL A 344 15.27 8.76 25.51
C VAL A 344 15.27 8.20 26.94
N CYS A 345 16.16 7.24 27.19
CA CYS A 345 16.32 6.62 28.51
C CYS A 345 17.71 6.98 29.06
N GLN A 346 17.77 7.63 30.22
CA GLN A 346 19.03 8.06 30.84
C GLN A 346 19.88 8.97 29.92
N GLY A 347 19.23 9.90 29.20
CA GLY A 347 19.91 10.90 28.38
C GLY A 347 20.25 10.46 26.95
N SER A 348 20.03 9.20 26.56
CA SER A 348 20.24 8.74 25.18
C SER A 348 19.20 7.71 24.71
N ARG A 349 19.01 7.63 23.39
CA ARG A 349 18.23 6.55 22.75
C ARG A 349 19.15 5.34 22.53
N ARG A 350 18.63 4.13 22.75
CA ARG A 350 19.46 2.91 22.72
C ARG A 350 19.08 1.87 21.68
N ARG A 351 17.81 1.82 21.29
CA ARG A 351 17.28 0.77 20.40
C ARG A 351 16.59 1.39 19.19
N ARG A 352 16.75 0.75 18.03
CA ARG A 352 15.99 1.03 16.83
C ARG A 352 14.80 0.06 16.77
N ILE A 353 13.66 0.52 17.26
CA ILE A 353 12.44 -0.27 17.39
C ILE A 353 11.33 0.22 16.47
N ASP A 354 11.52 1.39 15.85
CA ASP A 354 10.61 1.96 14.86
C ASP A 354 11.22 1.71 13.49
N TYR A 355 10.71 0.70 12.78
CA TYR A 355 11.18 0.38 11.44
C TYR A 355 10.10 -0.24 10.56
N ALA A 356 10.45 -0.46 9.30
CA ALA A 356 9.61 -1.11 8.31
C ALA A 356 10.28 -2.36 7.77
N VAL A 357 9.45 -3.37 7.49
CA VAL A 357 9.82 -4.57 6.75
C VAL A 357 8.85 -4.77 5.60
N SER A 358 9.36 -5.38 4.53
CA SER A 358 8.60 -5.65 3.32
C SER A 358 8.48 -7.14 3.06
N ILE A 359 7.35 -7.57 2.51
CA ILE A 359 7.15 -8.94 2.06
C ILE A 359 6.89 -8.93 0.55
N GLY A 360 7.57 -9.84 -0.16
CA GLY A 360 7.60 -9.83 -1.61
C GLY A 360 8.57 -8.80 -2.16
N ASP A 361 8.28 -8.30 -3.35
CA ASP A 361 9.16 -7.51 -4.19
C ASP A 361 8.98 -6.00 -4.05
N PHE A 362 8.74 -5.54 -2.82
CA PHE A 362 8.48 -4.15 -2.52
C PHE A 362 9.57 -3.57 -1.61
N ARG A 363 10.63 -3.00 -2.19
CA ARG A 363 11.81 -2.54 -1.44
C ARG A 363 11.81 -1.04 -1.24
N ALA A 364 12.23 -0.61 -0.05
CA ALA A 364 12.57 0.79 0.17
C ALA A 364 13.83 1.14 -0.64
N THR A 365 13.84 2.34 -1.21
CA THR A 365 14.96 2.91 -1.96
C THR A 365 15.75 3.91 -1.13
N ALA A 366 15.15 4.46 -0.08
CA ALA A 366 15.84 5.28 0.91
C ALA A 366 15.15 5.17 2.28
N VAL A 367 15.89 5.47 3.33
CA VAL A 367 15.39 5.66 4.69
C VAL A 367 15.88 7.01 5.21
N GLY A 368 15.06 7.69 5.99
CA GLY A 368 15.41 8.96 6.59
C GLY A 368 14.70 9.22 7.91
N HIS A 369 15.05 10.34 8.53
CA HIS A 369 14.50 10.79 9.80
C HIS A 369 14.03 12.23 9.70
N VAL A 370 13.00 12.58 10.47
CA VAL A 370 12.64 14.00 10.65
C VAL A 370 13.37 14.52 11.89
N ALA A 371 13.83 15.76 11.80
CA ALA A 371 14.60 16.41 12.85
C ALA A 371 13.81 16.51 14.17
N GLU A 372 14.51 16.37 15.30
CA GLU A 372 13.88 16.29 16.63
C GLU A 372 13.27 17.62 17.07
N ASP A 373 13.76 18.76 16.58
CA ASP A 373 13.16 20.07 16.82
C ASP A 373 11.78 20.22 16.16
N GLU A 374 11.52 19.49 15.07
CA GLU A 374 10.22 19.50 14.39
C GLU A 374 9.18 18.59 15.08
N VAL A 375 9.62 17.47 15.67
CA VAL A 375 8.72 16.38 16.13
C VAL A 375 8.81 16.11 17.63
N GLY A 376 9.87 16.55 18.30
CA GLY A 376 10.14 16.23 19.71
C GLY A 376 9.10 16.79 20.69
N VAL A 377 8.31 17.78 20.26
CA VAL A 377 7.15 18.24 21.03
C VAL A 377 5.97 17.28 20.90
N LEU A 378 5.93 16.40 19.89
CA LEU A 378 4.81 15.51 19.57
C LEU A 378 5.07 14.05 19.94
N SER A 379 6.34 13.63 20.01
CA SER A 379 6.75 12.27 20.31
C SER A 379 8.09 12.26 21.04
N ASP A 380 8.27 11.28 21.92
CA ASP A 380 9.54 10.91 22.52
C ASP A 380 10.35 9.94 21.64
N HIS A 381 9.72 9.32 20.63
CA HIS A 381 10.38 8.53 19.60
C HIS A 381 10.92 9.40 18.47
N ARG A 382 11.97 8.91 17.81
CA ARG A 382 12.48 9.50 16.58
C ARG A 382 11.64 9.03 15.40
N LEU A 383 11.22 10.01 14.62
CA LEU A 383 10.44 9.82 13.41
C LEU A 383 11.28 9.12 12.33
N VAL A 384 10.82 7.97 11.80
CA VAL A 384 11.45 7.27 10.66
C VAL A 384 10.53 7.25 9.45
N HIS A 385 11.09 7.54 8.27
CA HIS A 385 10.38 7.42 7.00
C HIS A 385 11.19 6.63 5.98
N TYR A 386 10.48 6.01 5.05
CA TYR A 386 11.03 5.18 3.98
C TYR A 386 10.49 5.67 2.65
N THR A 387 11.38 5.77 1.66
CA THR A 387 11.01 6.09 0.29
C THR A 387 10.93 4.79 -0.51
N PHE A 388 9.97 4.69 -1.42
CA PHE A 388 9.78 3.52 -2.28
C PHE A 388 9.67 3.95 -3.74
N ASP A 389 10.13 3.09 -4.64
CA ASP A 389 9.88 3.26 -6.07
C ASP A 389 8.82 2.26 -6.53
N ALA A 390 7.55 2.70 -6.56
CA ALA A 390 6.43 1.90 -7.03
C ALA A 390 6.50 1.57 -8.55
N SER A 391 7.41 2.20 -9.30
CA SER A 391 7.64 1.95 -10.72
C SER A 391 8.67 0.85 -10.99
N ALA A 392 9.41 0.41 -9.95
CA ALA A 392 10.39 -0.67 -10.07
C ALA A 392 9.72 -1.97 -10.58
N PRO A 393 10.35 -2.69 -11.53
CA PRO A 393 9.81 -3.94 -12.05
C PRO A 393 9.68 -4.98 -10.93
N PRO A 394 8.70 -5.91 -11.02
CA PRO A 394 8.56 -6.99 -10.05
C PRO A 394 9.85 -7.78 -9.90
N ALA A 395 10.21 -8.15 -8.67
CA ALA A 395 11.36 -9.01 -8.46
C ALA A 395 11.10 -10.37 -9.12
N LEU A 396 12.13 -10.85 -9.81
CA LEU A 396 12.10 -12.14 -10.46
C LEU A 396 12.23 -13.23 -9.38
N ARG A 397 11.56 -14.36 -9.58
CA ARG A 397 11.64 -15.50 -8.65
C ARG A 397 12.60 -16.57 -9.18
N GLY A 398 13.26 -17.25 -8.24
CA GLY A 398 13.94 -18.51 -8.47
C GLY A 398 12.99 -19.65 -8.90
N PRO A 399 13.51 -20.74 -9.47
CA PRO A 399 12.72 -21.91 -9.81
C PRO A 399 12.26 -22.64 -8.54
N LYS A 400 11.25 -23.51 -8.67
CA LYS A 400 10.87 -24.40 -7.56
C LYS A 400 11.95 -25.47 -7.38
N ARG A 401 12.53 -25.55 -6.18
CA ARG A 401 13.52 -26.55 -5.80
C ARG A 401 12.92 -27.65 -4.92
N ARG A 402 13.62 -28.78 -4.79
CA ARG A 402 13.24 -29.85 -3.86
C ARG A 402 13.28 -29.33 -2.42
N ARG A 403 12.37 -29.85 -1.59
CA ARG A 403 12.33 -29.53 -0.15
C ARG A 403 13.38 -30.35 0.59
N LEU A 404 13.94 -29.78 1.64
CA LEU A 404 14.91 -30.45 2.49
C LEU A 404 14.27 -31.61 3.29
N LEU A 405 15.09 -32.58 3.65
CA LEU A 405 14.77 -33.59 4.65
C LEU A 405 14.65 -32.93 6.03
N ASP A 406 13.81 -33.51 6.88
CA ASP A 406 13.73 -33.08 8.28
C ASP A 406 15.05 -33.44 8.97
N LYS A 407 15.50 -32.63 9.96
CA LYS A 407 16.84 -32.77 10.57
C LYS A 407 17.15 -34.19 11.07
N ASP A 408 16.13 -34.87 11.59
CA ASP A 408 16.23 -36.22 12.14
C ASP A 408 16.36 -37.31 11.06
N ALA A 409 16.10 -36.98 9.80
CA ALA A 409 16.16 -37.88 8.64
C ALA A 409 17.41 -37.66 7.77
N LEU A 410 18.31 -36.76 8.16
CA LEU A 410 19.56 -36.50 7.44
C LEU A 410 20.54 -37.67 7.63
N PRO A 411 21.31 -38.06 6.59
CA PRO A 411 22.27 -39.13 6.70
C PRO A 411 23.35 -38.79 7.73
N THR A 412 23.47 -39.61 8.78
CA THR A 412 24.52 -39.48 9.81
C THR A 412 25.71 -40.40 9.58
N ALA A 413 25.58 -41.35 8.64
CA ALA A 413 26.63 -42.28 8.24
C ALA A 413 27.09 -42.00 6.81
N ASP A 414 28.32 -42.39 6.49
CA ASP A 414 28.83 -42.37 5.11
C ASP A 414 27.98 -43.30 4.24
N VAL A 415 27.08 -42.69 3.47
CA VAL A 415 26.29 -43.40 2.47
C VAL A 415 27.25 -43.91 1.40
N LEU A 416 27.26 -45.22 1.16
CA LEU A 416 28.03 -45.82 0.07
C LEU A 416 27.49 -45.29 -1.27
N LEU A 417 28.26 -44.43 -1.92
CA LEU A 417 27.97 -44.03 -3.29
C LEU A 417 28.16 -45.21 -4.23
N PRO A 418 27.32 -45.34 -5.28
CA PRO A 418 27.61 -46.23 -6.38
C PRO A 418 28.99 -45.89 -6.96
N ALA A 419 29.90 -46.88 -7.03
CA ALA A 419 31.27 -46.70 -7.53
C ALA A 419 31.31 -46.06 -8.92
N LEU A 420 30.27 -46.27 -9.72
CA LEU A 420 30.10 -45.69 -11.05
C LEU A 420 30.00 -44.14 -11.03
N GLU A 421 29.28 -43.55 -10.08
CA GLU A 421 29.12 -42.08 -10.01
C GLU A 421 30.43 -41.38 -9.62
N VAL A 422 31.18 -41.99 -8.70
CA VAL A 422 32.50 -41.50 -8.30
C VAL A 422 33.49 -41.58 -9.47
N GLN A 423 33.48 -42.69 -10.23
CA GLN A 423 34.32 -42.83 -11.42
C GLN A 423 33.98 -41.80 -12.51
N LEU A 424 32.70 -41.54 -12.75
CA LEU A 424 32.27 -40.53 -13.71
C LEU A 424 32.71 -39.12 -13.28
N PHE A 425 32.58 -38.79 -12.00
CA PHE A 425 33.08 -37.53 -11.46
C PHE A 425 34.60 -37.37 -11.65
N HIS A 426 35.40 -38.39 -11.32
CA HIS A 426 36.85 -38.32 -11.52
C HIS A 426 37.24 -38.20 -13.00
N ARG A 427 36.50 -38.83 -13.91
CA ARG A 427 36.70 -38.66 -15.35
C ARG A 427 36.50 -37.20 -15.77
N CYS A 428 35.43 -36.56 -15.30
CA CYS A 428 35.20 -35.13 -15.58
C CYS A 428 36.35 -34.25 -15.08
N LEU A 429 36.88 -34.53 -13.89
CA LEU A 429 38.06 -33.80 -13.39
C LEU A 429 39.30 -34.02 -14.25
N GLN A 430 39.57 -35.25 -14.69
CA GLN A 430 40.70 -35.58 -15.57
C GLN A 430 40.60 -34.89 -16.94
N GLU A 431 39.39 -34.74 -17.46
CA GLU A 431 39.10 -34.05 -18.72
C GLU A 431 39.08 -32.52 -18.58
N GLY A 432 39.18 -31.98 -17.35
CA GLY A 432 39.04 -30.56 -17.06
C GLY A 432 37.61 -30.03 -17.21
N ASP A 433 36.62 -30.92 -17.28
CA ASP A 433 35.19 -30.58 -17.34
C ASP A 433 34.63 -30.29 -15.94
N VAL A 434 34.99 -29.11 -15.44
CA VAL A 434 34.55 -28.60 -14.14
C VAL A 434 33.03 -28.36 -14.08
N ASP A 435 32.35 -28.19 -15.22
CA ASP A 435 30.91 -27.94 -15.27
C ASP A 435 30.13 -29.23 -14.98
N GLU A 436 30.47 -30.32 -15.66
CA GLU A 436 29.84 -31.63 -15.43
C GLU A 436 30.23 -32.21 -14.05
N ALA A 437 31.48 -32.00 -13.62
CA ALA A 437 31.92 -32.40 -12.28
C ALA A 437 31.12 -31.67 -11.19
N TRP A 438 30.90 -30.35 -11.32
CA TRP A 438 30.05 -29.58 -10.43
C TRP A 438 28.59 -30.05 -10.48
N ARG A 439 28.05 -30.29 -11.68
CA ARG A 439 26.67 -30.74 -11.87
C ARG A 439 26.41 -32.02 -11.08
N ARG A 440 27.28 -33.02 -11.22
CA ARG A 440 27.20 -34.31 -10.50
C ARG A 440 27.30 -34.14 -8.99
N LEU A 441 28.27 -33.34 -8.53
CA LEU A 441 28.48 -33.11 -7.09
C LEU A 441 27.30 -32.35 -6.45
N SER A 442 26.69 -31.42 -7.19
CA SER A 442 25.53 -30.64 -6.77
C SER A 442 24.25 -31.48 -6.77
N ASP A 443 24.01 -32.29 -7.80
CA ASP A 443 22.88 -33.23 -7.86
C ASP A 443 22.95 -34.23 -6.71
N LEU A 444 24.14 -34.76 -6.45
CA LEU A 444 24.39 -35.67 -5.34
C LEU A 444 24.13 -35.01 -3.98
N ALA A 445 24.54 -33.75 -3.79
CA ALA A 445 24.24 -33.01 -2.57
C ALA A 445 22.72 -32.92 -2.36
N GLU A 446 21.97 -32.58 -3.41
CA GLU A 446 20.51 -32.52 -3.32
C GLU A 446 19.87 -33.87 -3.01
N ASP A 447 20.35 -34.96 -3.61
CA ASP A 447 19.81 -36.31 -3.36
C ASP A 447 20.01 -36.75 -1.90
N LEU A 448 21.08 -36.29 -1.26
CA LEU A 448 21.40 -36.61 0.14
C LEU A 448 20.61 -35.77 1.16
N VAL A 449 20.30 -34.50 0.83
CA VAL A 449 19.71 -33.55 1.79
C VAL A 449 18.26 -33.19 1.49
N CYS A 450 17.73 -33.55 0.32
CA CYS A 450 16.35 -33.22 -0.09
C CYS A 450 15.43 -34.44 -0.14
N LYS A 451 14.15 -34.20 0.10
CA LYS A 451 13.07 -35.18 -0.10
C LYS A 451 13.05 -35.61 -1.59
N PRO A 452 12.74 -36.89 -1.88
CA PRO A 452 12.59 -37.35 -3.25
C PRO A 452 11.63 -36.45 -4.02
N ALA A 453 12.00 -36.11 -5.27
CA ALA A 453 11.07 -35.47 -6.17
C ALA A 453 9.95 -36.48 -6.46
N GLY A 454 8.80 -36.35 -5.81
CA GLY A 454 7.60 -37.07 -6.24
C GLY A 454 7.19 -36.68 -7.66
N ASP A 455 5.96 -36.99 -8.07
CA ASP A 455 5.42 -36.67 -9.41
C ASP A 455 5.19 -35.15 -9.67
N ALA A 456 6.00 -34.25 -9.10
CA ALA A 456 5.91 -32.82 -9.31
C ALA A 456 6.73 -32.41 -10.55
N PRO A 457 6.09 -32.15 -11.72
CA PRO A 457 6.78 -31.91 -12.99
C PRO A 457 7.53 -30.57 -13.07
N ASP A 458 7.39 -29.70 -12.07
CA ASP A 458 7.91 -28.32 -12.08
C ASP A 458 9.23 -28.13 -11.30
N LEU A 459 9.82 -29.20 -10.76
CA LEU A 459 11.02 -29.09 -9.92
C LEU A 459 12.28 -28.96 -10.78
N VAL A 460 13.10 -27.94 -10.51
CA VAL A 460 14.38 -27.72 -11.21
C VAL A 460 15.53 -28.09 -10.27
N PRO A 461 16.44 -29.01 -10.63
CA PRO A 461 17.64 -29.34 -9.84
C PRO A 461 18.61 -28.15 -9.74
N ARG A 462 19.27 -27.94 -8.59
CA ARG A 462 20.22 -26.83 -8.37
C ARG A 462 21.36 -26.76 -9.38
N SER A 463 21.81 -27.91 -9.86
CA SER A 463 22.83 -28.03 -10.90
C SER A 463 22.39 -27.48 -12.26
N ARG A 464 21.07 -27.41 -12.51
CA ARG A 464 20.49 -26.99 -13.77
C ARG A 464 20.31 -25.47 -13.80
N ALA A 465 20.66 -24.89 -14.96
CA ALA A 465 20.39 -23.50 -15.25
C ALA A 465 18.90 -23.17 -15.16
N TRP A 466 18.62 -21.95 -14.74
CA TRP A 466 17.27 -21.42 -14.61
C TRP A 466 17.25 -19.97 -15.07
N GLU A 467 16.11 -19.57 -15.60
CA GLU A 467 15.83 -18.18 -15.92
C GLU A 467 14.93 -17.59 -14.84
N PRO A 468 15.25 -16.39 -14.33
CA PRO A 468 14.37 -15.73 -13.39
C PRO A 468 12.99 -15.47 -13.99
N GLN A 469 11.97 -16.03 -13.36
CA GLN A 469 10.60 -15.94 -13.87
C GLN A 469 9.85 -14.79 -13.20
N PRO A 470 8.95 -14.09 -13.91
CA PRO A 470 7.99 -13.22 -13.28
C PRO A 470 7.00 -14.04 -12.43
N ARG A 471 6.60 -13.51 -11.27
CA ARG A 471 5.64 -14.17 -10.38
C ARG A 471 4.26 -14.26 -11.08
N LYS A 472 3.67 -15.45 -11.16
CA LYS A 472 2.29 -15.62 -11.66
C LYS A 472 1.31 -14.93 -10.70
N VAL A 473 0.61 -13.92 -11.19
CA VAL A 473 -0.50 -13.26 -10.47
C VAL A 473 -1.67 -14.25 -10.41
N ARG A 474 -2.23 -14.50 -9.22
CA ARG A 474 -3.45 -15.32 -9.08
C ARG A 474 -4.60 -14.62 -9.82
N THR A 475 -5.23 -15.32 -10.77
CA THR A 475 -6.40 -14.83 -11.50
C THR A 475 -7.67 -14.96 -10.67
N ASP A 476 -8.56 -13.97 -10.77
CA ASP A 476 -9.77 -13.69 -9.97
C ASP A 476 -10.86 -14.78 -9.86
N PHE A 477 -10.67 -15.96 -10.46
CA PHE A 477 -11.72 -16.99 -10.61
C PHE A 477 -11.99 -17.85 -9.37
N GLU A 478 -11.17 -17.80 -8.32
CA GLU A 478 -11.36 -18.59 -7.08
C GLU A 478 -12.14 -17.86 -5.97
N ALA A 479 -12.92 -16.84 -6.33
CA ALA A 479 -13.66 -15.99 -5.39
C ALA A 479 -14.97 -16.58 -4.82
N GLU A 480 -15.20 -17.87 -4.98
CA GLU A 480 -16.38 -18.57 -4.46
C GLU A 480 -16.14 -19.14 -3.04
N MET A 481 -15.82 -18.27 -2.07
CA MET A 481 -15.42 -18.73 -0.73
C MET A 481 -16.36 -18.40 0.44
N ASP A 482 -17.46 -17.68 0.26
CA ASP A 482 -18.33 -17.22 1.36
C ASP A 482 -19.55 -18.11 1.68
N LYS A 483 -19.61 -19.35 1.16
CA LYS A 483 -20.72 -20.29 1.42
C LYS A 483 -20.24 -21.53 2.16
N SER A 484 -21.13 -22.21 2.87
CA SER A 484 -20.78 -23.45 3.59
C SER A 484 -20.01 -24.42 2.66
N PRO A 485 -19.06 -25.20 3.21
CA PRO A 485 -18.32 -26.18 2.41
C PRO A 485 -19.22 -27.13 1.62
N GLY A 486 -20.43 -27.40 2.12
CA GLY A 486 -21.46 -28.18 1.44
C GLY A 486 -22.08 -27.45 0.24
N LEU A 487 -22.53 -26.22 0.40
CA LEU A 487 -23.15 -25.43 -0.67
C LEU A 487 -22.17 -25.11 -1.82
N ARG A 488 -20.89 -24.87 -1.49
CA ARG A 488 -19.83 -24.73 -2.51
C ARG A 488 -19.59 -26.01 -3.29
N ALA A 489 -19.58 -27.15 -2.61
CA ALA A 489 -19.40 -28.45 -3.25
C ALA A 489 -20.59 -28.79 -4.16
N LEU A 490 -21.83 -28.50 -3.74
CA LEU A 490 -23.02 -28.67 -4.56
C LEU A 490 -23.04 -27.78 -5.80
N ARG A 491 -22.64 -26.51 -5.72
CA ARG A 491 -22.58 -25.60 -6.87
C ARG A 491 -21.54 -26.02 -7.91
N ARG A 492 -20.36 -26.46 -7.45
CA ARG A 492 -19.33 -27.04 -8.34
C ARG A 492 -19.83 -28.33 -8.99
N LEU A 493 -20.55 -29.16 -8.23
CA LEU A 493 -21.18 -30.37 -8.76
C LEU A 493 -22.26 -30.03 -9.79
N HIS A 494 -23.13 -29.07 -9.51
CA HIS A 494 -24.16 -28.59 -10.44
C HIS A 494 -23.57 -28.06 -11.75
N ALA A 495 -22.53 -27.22 -11.68
CA ALA A 495 -21.86 -26.70 -12.87
C ALA A 495 -21.23 -27.81 -13.73
N ARG A 496 -20.63 -28.83 -13.11
CA ARG A 496 -20.13 -29.99 -13.86
C ARG A 496 -21.22 -30.90 -14.39
N LEU A 497 -22.31 -31.12 -13.64
CA LEU A 497 -23.46 -31.88 -14.12
C LEU A 497 -24.11 -31.18 -15.33
N LEU A 498 -24.16 -29.84 -15.35
CA LEU A 498 -24.61 -29.07 -16.51
C LEU A 498 -23.70 -29.29 -17.71
N LEU A 499 -22.39 -29.37 -17.47
CA LEU A 499 -21.42 -29.67 -18.52
C LEU A 499 -21.57 -31.12 -19.02
N CYS A 500 -21.79 -32.10 -18.12
CA CYS A 500 -22.09 -33.49 -18.47
C CYS A 500 -23.38 -33.58 -19.30
N ALA A 501 -24.43 -32.86 -18.94
CA ALA A 501 -25.69 -32.84 -19.70
C ALA A 501 -25.51 -32.23 -21.10
N ARG A 502 -24.59 -31.27 -21.27
CA ARG A 502 -24.21 -30.71 -22.57
C ARG A 502 -23.25 -31.61 -23.36
N ARG A 503 -22.58 -32.56 -22.70
CA ARG A 503 -21.57 -33.46 -23.27
C ARG A 503 -21.74 -34.89 -22.76
N PRO A 504 -22.88 -35.55 -23.02
CA PRO A 504 -23.15 -36.89 -22.50
C PRO A 504 -22.19 -37.96 -23.03
N TRP A 505 -21.48 -37.69 -24.13
CA TRP A 505 -20.49 -38.59 -24.72
C TRP A 505 -19.09 -38.51 -24.07
N ASP A 506 -18.83 -37.55 -23.17
CA ASP A 506 -17.52 -37.35 -22.54
C ASP A 506 -17.37 -38.26 -21.29
N SER A 507 -17.04 -39.53 -21.52
CA SER A 507 -16.89 -40.52 -20.44
C SER A 507 -15.85 -40.15 -19.37
N PRO A 508 -14.68 -39.54 -19.70
CA PRO A 508 -13.76 -39.00 -18.70
C PRO A 508 -14.40 -37.93 -17.79
N LEU A 509 -15.16 -37.00 -18.37
CA LEU A 509 -15.89 -35.99 -17.61
C LEU A 509 -16.95 -36.61 -16.69
N LEU A 510 -17.70 -37.62 -17.17
CA LEU A 510 -18.69 -38.34 -16.38
C LEU A 510 -18.05 -39.05 -15.16
N ARG A 511 -16.92 -39.74 -15.36
CA ARG A 511 -16.16 -40.39 -14.27
C ARG A 511 -15.63 -39.38 -13.24
N ALA A 512 -15.02 -38.28 -13.72
CA ALA A 512 -14.50 -37.23 -12.85
C ALA A 512 -15.60 -36.53 -12.04
N THR A 513 -16.79 -36.40 -12.65
CA THR A 513 -17.97 -35.82 -12.00
C THR A 513 -18.57 -36.79 -10.98
N GLY A 514 -18.58 -38.10 -11.26
CA GLY A 514 -18.96 -39.14 -10.29
C GLY A 514 -18.09 -39.15 -9.03
N ALA A 515 -16.76 -39.08 -9.19
CA ALA A 515 -15.84 -38.97 -8.05
C ALA A 515 -16.06 -37.69 -7.23
N MET A 516 -16.44 -36.59 -7.90
CA MET A 516 -16.77 -35.34 -7.23
C MET A 516 -18.14 -35.39 -6.52
N ALA A 517 -19.12 -36.11 -7.06
CA ALA A 517 -20.40 -36.36 -6.40
C ALA A 517 -20.21 -37.11 -5.08
N ALA A 518 -19.34 -38.13 -5.05
CA ALA A 518 -18.99 -38.85 -3.83
C ALA A 518 -18.36 -37.93 -2.76
N ARG A 519 -17.41 -37.07 -3.14
CA ARG A 519 -16.81 -36.07 -2.23
C ARG A 519 -17.80 -35.01 -1.75
N THR A 520 -18.79 -34.66 -2.58
CA THR A 520 -19.83 -33.69 -2.23
C THR A 520 -20.81 -34.29 -1.23
N ARG A 521 -21.16 -35.58 -1.37
CA ARG A 521 -22.01 -36.32 -0.44
C ARG A 521 -21.43 -36.39 0.97
N ALA A 522 -20.11 -36.52 1.11
CA ALA A 522 -19.46 -36.47 2.42
C ALA A 522 -19.68 -35.14 3.17
N LYS A 523 -19.98 -34.05 2.44
CA LYS A 523 -20.24 -32.71 3.01
C LYS A 523 -21.72 -32.37 3.08
N VAL A 524 -22.54 -32.97 2.21
CA VAL A 524 -24.00 -32.86 2.20
C VAL A 524 -24.59 -34.26 2.10
N PRO A 525 -24.80 -34.95 3.23
CA PRO A 525 -25.34 -36.31 3.24
C PRO A 525 -26.69 -36.44 2.52
N ALA A 526 -27.51 -35.36 2.56
CA ALA A 526 -28.80 -35.26 1.87
C ALA A 526 -28.72 -35.37 0.34
N LEU A 527 -27.53 -35.31 -0.27
CA LEU A 527 -27.32 -35.47 -1.71
C LEU A 527 -27.65 -36.89 -2.23
N GLY A 528 -27.52 -37.92 -1.40
CA GLY A 528 -27.77 -39.30 -1.82
C GLY A 528 -26.90 -39.77 -2.99
N PHE A 529 -27.20 -40.96 -3.53
CA PHE A 529 -26.48 -41.48 -4.70
C PHE A 529 -26.95 -40.79 -5.98
N VAL A 530 -26.01 -40.23 -6.74
CA VAL A 530 -26.29 -39.45 -7.95
C VAL A 530 -25.66 -40.10 -9.17
N ARG A 531 -26.48 -40.45 -10.15
CA ARG A 531 -26.03 -40.89 -11.47
C ARG A 531 -25.80 -39.66 -12.34
N CYS A 532 -24.55 -39.40 -12.74
CA CYS A 532 -24.17 -38.16 -13.44
C CYS A 532 -24.75 -38.02 -14.85
N GLU A 533 -25.25 -39.11 -15.42
CA GLU A 533 -25.90 -39.18 -16.73
C GLU A 533 -27.40 -38.89 -16.64
N ASP A 534 -27.98 -38.95 -15.44
CA ASP A 534 -29.40 -38.79 -15.23
C ASP A 534 -29.76 -37.29 -15.16
N PRO A 535 -30.63 -36.78 -16.05
CA PRO A 535 -31.11 -35.39 -15.97
C PRO A 535 -31.77 -35.04 -14.63
N ALA A 536 -32.35 -36.03 -13.94
CA ALA A 536 -32.95 -35.84 -12.61
C ALA A 536 -31.89 -35.46 -11.55
N ALA A 537 -30.62 -35.84 -11.75
CA ALA A 537 -29.51 -35.46 -10.88
C ALA A 537 -29.32 -33.94 -10.81
N LEU A 538 -29.49 -33.24 -11.94
CA LEU A 538 -29.38 -31.79 -12.01
C LEU A 538 -30.48 -31.12 -11.20
N CYS A 539 -31.72 -31.53 -11.42
CA CYS A 539 -32.86 -31.00 -10.68
C CYS A 539 -32.74 -31.28 -9.18
N HIS A 540 -32.28 -32.46 -8.80
CA HIS A 540 -32.08 -32.83 -7.40
C HIS A 540 -30.97 -31.99 -6.73
N VAL A 541 -29.82 -31.81 -7.38
CA VAL A 541 -28.72 -30.95 -6.87
C VAL A 541 -29.16 -29.49 -6.81
N GLN A 542 -29.89 -29.01 -7.82
CA GLN A 542 -30.41 -27.64 -7.84
C GLN A 542 -31.43 -27.40 -6.72
N HIS A 543 -32.30 -28.38 -6.45
CA HIS A 543 -33.23 -28.34 -5.33
C HIS A 543 -32.48 -28.31 -3.99
N LEU A 544 -31.47 -29.14 -3.80
CA LEU A 544 -30.64 -29.13 -2.58
C LEU A 544 -29.85 -27.83 -2.40
N ILE A 545 -29.41 -27.20 -3.50
CA ILE A 545 -28.80 -25.86 -3.47
C ILE A 545 -29.84 -24.86 -2.96
N ALA A 546 -31.05 -24.86 -3.51
CA ALA A 546 -32.12 -23.95 -3.11
C ALA A 546 -32.54 -24.18 -1.65
N THR A 547 -32.66 -25.44 -1.21
CA THR A 547 -33.02 -25.80 0.17
C THR A 547 -31.94 -25.36 1.16
N LEU A 548 -30.66 -25.66 0.89
CA LEU A 548 -29.58 -25.20 1.77
C LEU A 548 -29.40 -23.67 1.75
N GLU A 549 -29.69 -23.02 0.62
CA GLU A 549 -29.71 -21.56 0.57
C GLU A 549 -30.84 -20.96 1.38
N GLU A 550 -32.04 -21.57 1.34
CA GLU A 550 -33.18 -21.12 2.13
C GLU A 550 -33.01 -21.47 3.61
N ASP A 551 -32.45 -22.62 3.97
CA ASP A 551 -32.16 -23.01 5.35
C ASP A 551 -31.07 -22.12 5.96
N GLU A 552 -29.97 -21.85 5.23
CA GLU A 552 -28.94 -20.90 5.69
C GLU A 552 -29.53 -19.49 5.86
N LYS A 553 -30.41 -19.07 4.95
CA LYS A 553 -31.12 -17.79 5.01
C LYS A 553 -32.12 -17.75 6.16
N GLN A 554 -32.88 -18.81 6.39
CA GLN A 554 -33.92 -18.91 7.42
C GLN A 554 -33.30 -19.00 8.81
N LEU A 555 -32.22 -19.75 8.99
CA LEU A 555 -31.46 -19.82 10.24
C LEU A 555 -30.83 -18.46 10.59
N HIS A 556 -30.40 -17.71 9.56
CA HIS A 556 -29.94 -16.33 9.72
C HIS A 556 -31.10 -15.39 10.08
N LEU A 557 -32.27 -15.59 9.49
CA LEU A 557 -33.48 -14.79 9.67
C LEU A 557 -34.16 -15.07 11.02
N GLU A 558 -34.09 -16.29 11.54
CA GLU A 558 -34.58 -16.70 12.86
C GLU A 558 -33.66 -16.20 13.97
N LYS A 559 -32.34 -16.29 13.78
CA LYS A 559 -31.34 -15.65 14.65
C LYS A 559 -31.49 -14.13 14.67
N TRP A 560 -31.90 -13.53 13.55
CA TRP A 560 -32.18 -12.11 13.43
C TRP A 560 -33.52 -11.70 14.08
N LYS A 561 -34.57 -12.54 13.95
CA LYS A 561 -35.90 -12.35 14.54
C LYS A 561 -35.90 -12.48 16.06
N SER A 562 -35.18 -13.45 16.63
CA SER A 562 -35.08 -13.60 18.10
C SER A 562 -34.43 -12.39 18.76
N LEU A 563 -33.48 -11.73 18.06
CA LEU A 563 -32.85 -10.49 18.50
C LEU A 563 -33.76 -9.25 18.35
N LEU A 564 -34.84 -9.33 17.58
CA LEU A 564 -35.74 -8.21 17.24
C LEU A 564 -36.95 -8.11 18.17
N GLN A 565 -37.32 -9.21 18.81
CA GLN A 565 -38.46 -9.30 19.73
C GLN A 565 -38.18 -8.72 21.13
N CYS A 566 -36.91 -8.51 21.49
CA CYS A 566 -36.50 -8.09 22.84
C CYS A 566 -36.20 -6.59 22.99
N ASP A 567 -36.32 -5.75 21.95
CA ASP A 567 -35.90 -4.34 22.05
C ASP A 567 -36.62 -3.35 21.10
N PRO A 568 -37.55 -2.52 21.62
CA PRO A 568 -38.20 -1.42 20.89
C PRO A 568 -37.26 -0.32 20.39
N ALA A 569 -35.95 -0.34 20.69
CA ALA A 569 -34.98 0.61 20.14
C ALA A 569 -34.65 0.36 18.65
N ARG A 570 -34.81 -0.89 18.18
CA ARG A 570 -34.75 -1.24 16.74
C ARG A 570 -35.82 -0.54 15.93
N VAL A 571 -36.92 -0.13 16.57
CA VAL A 571 -38.02 0.56 15.90
C VAL A 571 -37.59 1.90 15.34
N ARG A 572 -36.60 2.61 15.90
CA ARG A 572 -36.32 3.93 15.36
C ARG A 572 -34.86 4.10 15.00
N SER A 573 -34.51 3.45 13.88
CA SER A 573 -34.34 4.04 12.52
C SER A 573 -33.97 5.52 12.33
N TYR A 574 -33.97 6.31 13.39
CA TYR A 574 -33.56 7.69 13.50
C TYR A 574 -32.10 7.78 14.01
N VAL A 575 -31.65 6.79 14.79
CA VAL A 575 -30.23 6.55 15.10
C VAL A 575 -29.41 6.15 13.85
N LYS A 576 -30.10 5.58 12.87
CA LYS A 576 -29.62 5.03 11.57
C LYS A 576 -28.61 5.92 10.83
N ARG A 577 -28.77 7.24 10.84
CA ARG A 577 -27.89 8.18 10.12
C ARG A 577 -26.53 8.44 10.80
N ARG A 578 -26.46 8.20 12.10
CA ARG A 578 -25.24 8.30 12.92
C ARG A 578 -24.55 6.93 13.04
N ALA A 579 -25.32 5.86 12.89
CA ALA A 579 -24.84 4.50 12.75
C ALA A 579 -24.10 4.28 11.41
N ASP A 580 -24.49 4.85 10.27
CA ASP A 580 -23.79 4.65 8.98
C ASP A 580 -22.29 5.04 9.02
N ALA A 581 -21.95 6.10 9.76
CA ALA A 581 -20.56 6.53 9.96
C ALA A 581 -19.84 5.70 11.03
N ALA A 582 -20.57 5.11 11.98
CA ALA A 582 -20.02 4.18 12.97
C ALA A 582 -19.89 2.74 12.43
N LEU A 583 -20.73 2.31 11.46
CA LEU A 583 -20.75 0.99 10.84
C LEU A 583 -19.49 0.74 10.00
N VAL A 584 -18.98 1.74 9.28
CA VAL A 584 -17.67 1.69 8.60
C VAL A 584 -16.53 1.50 9.59
N ALA A 585 -16.68 1.98 10.83
CA ALA A 585 -15.68 1.80 11.87
C ALA A 585 -15.86 0.47 12.64
N GLN A 586 -17.06 -0.13 12.67
CA GLN A 586 -17.44 -1.32 13.46
C GLN A 586 -17.55 -2.61 12.62
N GLN A 587 -17.47 -2.53 11.29
CA GLN A 587 -17.29 -3.69 10.43
C GLN A 587 -16.01 -4.42 10.83
N VAL A 588 -16.10 -5.72 11.12
CA VAL A 588 -14.92 -6.58 11.17
C VAL A 588 -14.24 -6.40 9.80
N PRO A 589 -12.97 -5.97 9.76
CA PRO A 589 -12.24 -5.82 8.51
C PRO A 589 -12.40 -7.07 7.67
N ASP A 590 -12.66 -6.93 6.37
CA ASP A 590 -12.67 -8.08 5.46
C ASP A 590 -11.34 -8.83 5.65
N ASN A 591 -11.38 -10.16 5.79
CA ASN A 591 -10.14 -10.93 5.85
C ASN A 591 -9.35 -10.65 4.56
N ILE A 592 -8.03 -10.47 4.65
CA ILE A 592 -7.20 -10.19 3.47
C ILE A 592 -7.37 -11.23 2.35
N ALA A 593 -7.77 -12.46 2.69
CA ALA A 593 -8.12 -13.52 1.74
C ALA A 593 -9.40 -13.24 0.92
N GLN A 594 -10.25 -12.29 1.33
CA GLN A 594 -11.56 -11.96 0.76
C GLN A 594 -11.60 -10.67 -0.08
N VAL A 595 -10.51 -9.88 -0.15
CA VAL A 595 -10.48 -8.58 -0.85
C VAL A 595 -9.63 -8.62 -2.12
N LYS A 596 -10.16 -8.16 -3.26
CA LYS A 596 -9.51 -8.25 -4.60
C LYS A 596 -8.67 -7.03 -5.01
N ASP A 597 -9.24 -5.82 -4.96
CA ASP A 597 -8.64 -4.55 -5.42
C ASP A 597 -8.66 -3.47 -4.33
N GLY A 598 -7.74 -2.50 -4.41
CA GLY A 598 -7.83 -1.21 -3.72
C GLY A 598 -8.80 -0.24 -4.41
N TRP A 599 -9.02 0.93 -3.80
CA TRP A 599 -10.04 1.88 -4.24
C TRP A 599 -9.46 2.86 -5.30
N ARG A 600 -10.02 2.92 -6.53
CA ARG A 600 -9.44 3.57 -7.75
C ARG A 600 -10.20 4.81 -8.26
N PRO A 601 -9.77 6.05 -7.96
CA PRO A 601 -10.35 7.27 -8.54
C PRO A 601 -9.86 7.64 -9.94
N ALA A 602 -8.81 7.01 -10.48
CA ALA A 602 -8.08 7.59 -11.61
C ALA A 602 -7.38 6.58 -12.57
N ILE A 603 -8.07 5.59 -13.12
CA ILE A 603 -8.48 5.56 -14.56
C ILE A 603 -8.72 6.96 -15.16
N ALA A 604 -9.35 7.87 -14.43
CA ALA A 604 -9.41 9.32 -14.69
C ALA A 604 -8.07 10.09 -14.81
N VAL A 605 -6.90 9.42 -14.84
CA VAL A 605 -5.57 10.04 -15.03
C VAL A 605 -4.78 9.39 -16.18
N GLU A 606 -5.36 8.41 -16.89
CA GLU A 606 -4.92 8.00 -18.25
C GLU A 606 -4.62 9.21 -19.16
N GLU A 607 -5.27 10.35 -18.93
CA GLU A 607 -5.07 11.63 -19.63
C GLU A 607 -3.72 12.33 -19.39
N GLN A 608 -3.00 11.96 -18.33
CA GLN A 608 -1.74 12.56 -17.92
C GLN A 608 -0.51 11.88 -18.57
N ALA A 609 -0.74 10.67 -19.13
CA ALA A 609 0.19 9.90 -19.94
C ALA A 609 0.72 10.66 -21.18
N ALA A 610 0.03 11.68 -21.68
CA ALA A 610 0.40 12.32 -22.95
C ALA A 610 1.53 13.37 -22.86
N ARG A 611 1.89 13.88 -21.67
CA ARG A 611 2.86 15.00 -21.52
C ARG A 611 4.29 14.58 -21.18
N TRP A 612 4.49 13.41 -20.58
CA TRP A 612 5.83 12.89 -20.29
C TRP A 612 6.59 12.47 -21.56
N THR A 613 5.87 12.15 -22.63
CA THR A 613 6.39 11.80 -23.95
C THR A 613 7.23 12.91 -24.60
N GLU A 614 7.01 14.18 -24.26
CA GLU A 614 7.67 15.33 -24.92
C GLU A 614 9.03 15.71 -24.28
N VAL A 615 9.26 15.32 -23.02
CA VAL A 615 10.48 15.70 -22.26
C VAL A 615 11.60 14.67 -22.44
N TRP A 616 11.26 13.40 -22.71
CA TRP A 616 12.20 12.28 -22.85
C TRP A 616 12.98 12.23 -24.18
N CYS A 617 12.78 13.18 -25.10
CA CYS A 617 13.43 13.18 -26.42
C CYS A 617 14.65 14.11 -26.54
N LYS A 618 15.29 14.57 -25.45
CA LYS A 618 16.53 15.37 -25.51
C LYS A 618 17.76 14.60 -25.01
N PRO A 619 18.90 14.60 -25.74
CA PRO A 619 20.08 13.85 -25.34
C PRO A 619 20.92 14.57 -24.25
N PRO A 620 21.59 13.83 -23.35
CA PRO A 620 22.44 14.40 -22.31
C PRO A 620 23.87 14.68 -22.81
N GLY A 621 24.48 15.75 -22.30
CA GLY A 621 25.83 16.20 -22.65
C GLY A 621 26.83 16.04 -21.51
N HIS A 622 27.48 14.88 -21.41
CA HIS A 622 28.67 14.71 -20.57
C HIS A 622 29.79 14.01 -21.33
N ASP A 623 31.01 14.49 -21.09
CA ASP A 623 32.25 14.13 -21.79
C ASP A 623 32.92 12.89 -21.16
N PRO A 624 32.99 11.75 -21.87
CA PRO A 624 33.54 10.49 -21.38
C PRO A 624 35.04 10.55 -21.02
N VAL A 625 35.77 11.55 -21.53
CA VAL A 625 37.21 11.75 -21.24
C VAL A 625 37.46 12.10 -19.76
N ALA A 626 36.47 12.68 -19.07
CA ALA A 626 36.57 13.00 -17.64
C ALA A 626 36.52 11.75 -16.75
N ILE A 627 35.87 10.68 -17.21
CA ILE A 627 35.69 9.44 -16.45
C ILE A 627 36.95 8.57 -16.55
N GLU A 628 37.60 8.51 -17.72
CA GLU A 628 38.84 7.75 -17.90
C GLU A 628 40.01 8.30 -17.08
N ARG A 629 40.10 9.63 -16.89
CA ARG A 629 41.14 10.24 -16.04
C ARG A 629 41.06 9.84 -14.58
N ILE A 630 39.85 9.61 -14.07
CA ILE A 630 39.62 9.24 -12.67
C ILE A 630 40.04 7.78 -12.45
N LEU A 631 39.79 6.93 -13.44
CA LEU A 631 40.16 5.51 -13.38
C LEU A 631 41.67 5.29 -13.52
N ALA A 632 42.37 6.14 -14.28
CA ALA A 632 43.82 6.07 -14.45
C ALA A 632 44.64 6.47 -13.19
N ALA A 633 44.02 7.13 -12.21
CA ALA A 633 44.70 7.63 -11.01
C ALA A 633 44.76 6.63 -9.85
N VAL A 634 44.20 5.42 -10.00
CA VAL A 634 44.16 4.41 -8.93
C VAL A 634 45.40 3.49 -9.00
N PRO A 635 46.26 3.44 -7.95
CA PRO A 635 47.46 2.60 -7.96
C PRO A 635 47.11 1.10 -7.96
N GLN A 636 47.74 0.31 -8.82
CA GLN A 636 47.58 -1.15 -8.83
C GLN A 636 48.67 -1.87 -8.02
N PRO A 637 48.31 -2.85 -7.17
CA PRO A 637 49.28 -3.61 -6.39
C PRO A 637 50.09 -4.60 -7.25
N ARG A 638 51.29 -4.95 -6.78
CA ARG A 638 52.20 -5.88 -7.47
C ARG A 638 51.65 -7.32 -7.46
N PRO A 639 51.82 -8.10 -8.55
CA PRO A 639 51.38 -9.48 -8.61
C PRO A 639 52.15 -10.36 -7.61
N CYS A 640 51.44 -11.15 -6.80
CA CYS A 640 52.01 -12.25 -6.04
C CYS A 640 51.43 -13.59 -6.53
N SER A 641 52.28 -14.61 -6.59
CA SER A 641 51.90 -15.98 -6.94
C SER A 641 51.36 -16.68 -5.70
N VAL A 642 50.05 -16.77 -5.56
CA VAL A 642 49.37 -17.54 -4.49
C VAL A 642 49.01 -18.92 -5.03
N GLN A 643 49.49 -19.98 -4.37
CA GLN A 643 49.01 -21.34 -4.62
C GLN A 643 47.89 -21.67 -3.62
N PHE A 644 46.71 -21.99 -4.12
CA PHE A 644 45.58 -22.41 -3.29
C PHE A 644 45.56 -23.95 -3.23
N ARG A 645 45.55 -24.50 -2.02
CA ARG A 645 45.27 -25.92 -1.77
C ARG A 645 44.01 -26.02 -0.93
N PHE A 646 43.02 -26.76 -1.39
CA PHE A 646 41.78 -26.98 -0.66
C PHE A 646 41.86 -28.33 0.06
N SER A 647 41.45 -28.36 1.32
CA SER A 647 41.29 -29.60 2.07
C SER A 647 39.84 -29.76 2.51
N PRO A 648 39.33 -31.01 2.57
CA PRO A 648 37.95 -31.28 2.97
C PRO A 648 37.62 -30.70 4.35
N GLY A 649 38.55 -30.85 5.31
CA GLY A 649 38.41 -30.31 6.66
C GLY A 649 38.34 -28.79 6.69
N VAL A 650 39.14 -28.09 5.88
CA VAL A 650 39.09 -26.61 5.79
C VAL A 650 37.80 -26.15 5.13
N LEU A 651 37.34 -26.83 4.07
CA LEU A 651 36.06 -26.51 3.42
C LEU A 651 34.87 -26.71 4.37
N LYS A 652 34.84 -27.82 5.11
CA LYS A 652 33.77 -28.09 6.08
C LYS A 652 33.82 -27.11 7.26
N ALA A 653 35.00 -26.82 7.80
CA ALA A 653 35.15 -25.84 8.88
C ALA A 653 34.78 -24.42 8.43
N ALA A 654 35.10 -24.04 7.20
CA ALA A 654 34.64 -22.79 6.60
C ALA A 654 33.11 -22.77 6.45
N MET A 655 32.49 -23.87 6.02
CA MET A 655 31.02 -23.97 5.97
C MET A 655 30.38 -23.89 7.36
N GLN A 656 30.99 -24.51 8.37
CA GLN A 656 30.55 -24.44 9.77
C GLN A 656 30.70 -23.04 10.37
N SER A 657 31.75 -22.30 10.03
CA SER A 657 31.89 -20.90 10.49
C SER A 657 30.89 -19.96 9.81
N MET A 658 30.33 -20.38 8.67
CA MET A 658 29.21 -19.74 8.00
C MET A 658 27.84 -20.25 8.47
N HIS A 659 27.78 -21.08 9.51
CA HIS A 659 26.51 -21.56 10.08
C HIS A 659 25.62 -20.37 10.48
N GLY A 660 24.45 -20.26 9.85
CA GLY A 660 23.51 -19.14 10.02
C GLY A 660 23.68 -17.99 9.02
N LYS A 661 24.61 -18.08 8.07
CA LYS A 661 24.68 -17.12 6.94
C LYS A 661 23.67 -17.48 5.84
N ALA A 662 23.30 -16.46 5.05
CA ALA A 662 22.34 -16.61 3.97
C ALA A 662 22.83 -17.60 2.90
N ALA A 663 21.88 -18.25 2.24
CA ALA A 663 22.16 -19.09 1.08
C ALA A 663 22.77 -18.28 -0.08
N GLY A 664 23.55 -18.97 -0.93
CA GLY A 664 23.99 -18.43 -2.21
C GLY A 664 22.87 -18.38 -3.24
N ALA A 665 23.22 -18.05 -4.49
CA ALA A 665 22.26 -18.00 -5.61
C ALA A 665 21.62 -19.37 -5.97
N ASP A 666 22.11 -20.44 -5.34
CA ASP A 666 21.62 -21.82 -5.43
C ASP A 666 20.61 -22.17 -4.32
N ASP A 667 20.26 -21.22 -3.44
CA ASP A 667 19.38 -21.42 -2.29
C ASP A 667 19.85 -22.56 -1.36
N SER A 668 21.16 -22.84 -1.30
CA SER A 668 21.77 -23.76 -0.35
C SER A 668 22.31 -22.99 0.86
N THR A 669 21.75 -23.24 2.04
CA THR A 669 22.27 -22.62 3.26
C THR A 669 23.49 -23.38 3.80
N PRO A 670 24.46 -22.70 4.43
CA PRO A 670 25.55 -23.37 5.12
C PRO A 670 25.06 -24.39 6.16
N SER A 671 23.95 -24.10 6.85
CA SER A 671 23.30 -25.02 7.79
C SER A 671 22.80 -26.31 7.15
N GLU A 672 22.48 -26.31 5.86
CA GLU A 672 22.12 -27.53 5.12
C GLU A 672 23.37 -28.30 4.73
N MET A 673 24.36 -27.59 4.18
CA MET A 673 25.55 -28.21 3.61
C MET A 673 26.44 -28.87 4.67
N ILE A 674 26.47 -28.37 5.91
CA ILE A 674 27.26 -29.00 6.99
C ILE A 674 26.86 -30.45 7.30
N HIS A 675 25.62 -30.84 6.95
CA HIS A 675 25.10 -32.19 7.14
C HIS A 675 25.50 -33.15 6.02
N LEU A 676 26.19 -32.66 4.98
CA LEU A 676 26.71 -33.53 3.94
C LEU A 676 27.78 -34.48 4.50
N PRO A 677 27.77 -35.76 4.07
CA PRO A 677 28.71 -36.79 4.51
C PRO A 677 30.16 -36.44 4.12
N TRP A 678 31.13 -37.06 4.80
CA TRP A 678 32.54 -36.65 4.67
C TRP A 678 33.07 -36.79 3.25
N PHE A 679 32.71 -37.89 2.57
CA PHE A 679 33.12 -38.13 1.18
C PHE A 679 32.75 -36.98 0.23
N TRP A 680 31.64 -36.28 0.49
CA TRP A 680 31.22 -35.17 -0.38
C TRP A 680 32.23 -34.02 -0.31
N TRP A 681 32.75 -33.76 0.90
CA TRP A 681 33.79 -32.75 1.11
C TRP A 681 35.11 -33.15 0.47
N ASP A 682 35.43 -34.45 0.41
CA ASP A 682 36.59 -34.95 -0.32
C ASP A 682 36.47 -34.65 -1.81
N LEU A 683 35.33 -34.97 -2.42
CA LEU A 683 35.06 -34.67 -3.84
C LEU A 683 35.04 -33.15 -4.12
N ALA A 684 34.45 -32.36 -3.22
CA ALA A 684 34.44 -30.89 -3.32
C ALA A 684 35.86 -30.31 -3.29
N SER A 685 36.74 -30.83 -2.42
CA SER A 685 38.13 -30.35 -2.34
C SER A 685 38.92 -30.61 -3.63
N GLN A 686 38.67 -31.75 -4.28
CA GLN A 686 39.28 -32.09 -5.56
C GLN A 686 38.78 -31.16 -6.66
N LEU A 687 37.46 -30.95 -6.75
CA LEU A 687 36.86 -30.03 -7.71
C LEU A 687 37.41 -28.60 -7.57
N TRP A 688 37.46 -28.06 -6.35
CA TRP A 688 38.00 -26.70 -6.12
C TRP A 688 39.48 -26.59 -6.47
N SER A 689 40.26 -27.64 -6.24
CA SER A 689 41.68 -27.69 -6.65
C SER A 689 41.79 -27.66 -8.17
N THR A 690 41.02 -28.49 -8.88
CA THR A 690 40.97 -28.50 -10.34
C THR A 690 40.51 -27.15 -10.91
N ILE A 691 39.48 -26.51 -10.34
CA ILE A 691 38.99 -25.18 -10.75
C ILE A 691 40.11 -24.12 -10.73
N VAL A 692 40.94 -24.13 -9.68
CA VAL A 692 42.08 -23.20 -9.58
C VAL A 692 43.15 -23.54 -10.61
N GLU A 693 43.42 -24.82 -10.83
CA GLU A 693 44.40 -25.28 -11.83
C GLU A 693 43.98 -24.91 -13.25
N VAL A 694 42.73 -25.17 -13.63
CA VAL A 694 42.19 -24.89 -14.97
C VAL A 694 41.74 -23.43 -15.15
N ARG A 695 41.72 -22.65 -14.06
CA ARG A 695 41.29 -21.23 -14.02
C ARG A 695 39.90 -21.00 -14.60
N ARG A 696 38.99 -21.96 -14.38
CA ARG A 696 37.62 -21.92 -14.88
C ARG A 696 36.67 -22.23 -13.74
N VAL A 697 35.75 -21.30 -13.49
CA VAL A 697 34.66 -21.49 -12.53
C VAL A 697 33.52 -22.25 -13.24
N PRO A 698 32.85 -23.19 -12.57
CA PRO A 698 31.71 -23.90 -13.14
C PRO A 698 30.65 -22.93 -13.68
N CYS A 699 30.30 -23.10 -14.94
CA CYS A 699 29.34 -22.29 -15.65
C CYS A 699 27.96 -22.96 -15.57
N ILE A 700 27.06 -22.44 -14.75
CA ILE A 700 25.64 -22.79 -14.81
C ILE A 700 25.06 -22.10 -16.06
N SER A 701 25.31 -22.68 -17.23
CA SER A 701 25.18 -22.00 -18.52
C SER A 701 23.74 -21.52 -18.83
N GLY A 702 23.63 -20.23 -19.09
CA GLY A 702 22.45 -19.52 -19.61
C GLY A 702 22.77 -18.07 -20.00
N ASN A 703 23.68 -17.40 -19.29
CA ASN A 703 24.12 -16.05 -19.66
C ASN A 703 25.34 -16.09 -20.57
N LYS A 704 25.12 -16.17 -21.89
CA LYS A 704 26.02 -15.48 -22.82
C LYS A 704 25.74 -13.98 -22.68
N PRO A 705 26.74 -13.13 -22.36
CA PRO A 705 26.54 -11.69 -22.45
C PRO A 705 26.34 -11.33 -23.93
N GLY A 706 25.15 -10.82 -24.24
CA GLY A 706 24.86 -10.12 -25.49
C GLY A 706 25.01 -8.63 -25.29
#